data_AF-A0A4Y9YIY7-F1
#
_entry.id   AF-A0A4Y9YIY7-F1
#
_cell.length_a   1.000
_cell.length_b   1.000
_cell.length_c   1.000
_cell.angle_alpha   90.00
_cell.angle_beta   90.00
_cell.angle_gamma   90.00
#
_symmetry.space_group_name_H-M   'P 1'
#
loop_
_entity.id
_entity.type
_entity.pdbx_description
1 polymer ?
#
loop_
_entity_poly.entity_id
_entity_poly.type
_entity_poly.pdbx_seq_one_letter_code
_entity_poly.pdbx_strand_id
1 'polypeptide(L)'
;MDESDAAKLFLLRLTPSLEPIGTIRAFKAPNEAYYKLSCAAVLKDYRQYHFGRELVLAAHEWVKGAARADNDGIALVDLVIYSQASAKGFYAKFGYEPEGQELSIDGGPHQKMVRWSLISNCWINPSVLLRTSSSTSDVNEYIVYLPGWVDTPQRSVPSLLRRRLWVAWLLRSRRQLASLAVLGKGRLASFLKGTGKRLPTTTRFGIQTGDCSPGRGASEASIVLHSLFSMDKAASGSGLSSIPVELLTRIFKLLHYKDLRRCSMVCRHVHSIVEDVAKKQYSLELAMNGLVECALEQPLPVFARLHTLFDHRSRWRSLDWFESERPIPEDVAMDLLDFSSGVFVQPERSKRRNASYWYLSLRITYLHEGDNSMTEHMYNTGIAAGVLSDGEHVSVERVLVQPLADLIVIVTFQRSQLTGGNLMVYMYLRTLTSGGCEPYCLDQIQYAPCTQPSQHIQNLKASLDWDLISIATDIDDVGRRYTIWNYKTGKMVIDMSASSDNHEVHSISLVTPTSFVALRTRIPGTDMEPEHDSIDIYSFDPTVTRNVTLDASLRLPQRKTGTGAKMDVTAGRFSPRTPTGYSGNLFATASASHVYAVRVSVSISNQIQNLGPIPWEDWGPCNTRCFKLGHFLAGWDYSRFVHGERVVWQVKDENTRPVTQIMDFSNRCRQTDGITSTSPESLAAAGPVPQYVTRSESSLSLPQCYAEPIISRLPYRTVPMPGAKFQGDEYILDEQGILQKKMLPVNTGIERRVTIFGI
;
A
#
# COMPACT_ATOMS: atom_id res chain seq x y z
N MET A 1 -11.20 30.79 18.39
CA MET A 1 -10.88 30.14 19.68
C MET A 1 -9.78 29.17 19.32
N ASP A 2 -8.55 29.62 19.49
CA ASP A 2 -7.46 29.16 18.63
C ASP A 2 -6.69 28.08 19.39
N GLU A 3 -7.10 26.84 19.18
CA GLU A 3 -6.40 25.66 19.66
C GLU A 3 -5.49 25.14 18.54
N SER A 4 -4.22 24.92 18.86
CA SER A 4 -3.12 24.75 17.90
C SER A 4 -3.20 23.49 17.01
N ASP A 5 -2.43 23.51 15.91
CA ASP A 5 -2.26 22.43 14.92
C ASP A 5 -1.75 21.08 15.49
N ALA A 6 -1.51 20.98 16.80
CA ALA A 6 -1.07 19.77 17.50
C ALA A 6 -2.25 18.91 18.05
N ALA A 7 -3.50 19.21 17.68
CA ALA A 7 -4.68 18.51 18.18
C ALA A 7 -5.10 17.32 17.30
N LYS A 8 -5.09 16.10 17.85
CA LYS A 8 -5.47 14.88 17.13
C LYS A 8 -6.92 14.46 17.40
N LEU A 9 -7.69 14.29 16.33
CA LEU A 9 -9.05 13.77 16.38
C LEU A 9 -9.08 12.27 16.03
N PHE A 10 -9.78 11.50 16.84
CA PHE A 10 -10.07 10.08 16.64
C PHE A 10 -11.51 9.94 16.18
N LEU A 11 -11.74 9.23 15.09
CA LEU A 11 -13.08 8.94 14.58
C LEU A 11 -13.30 7.43 14.55
N LEU A 12 -14.27 6.96 15.32
CA LEU A 12 -14.70 5.57 15.34
C LEU A 12 -15.84 5.38 14.34
N ARG A 13 -15.65 4.44 13.42
CA ARG A 13 -16.64 4.06 12.40
C ARG A 13 -17.06 2.61 12.55
N LEU A 14 -18.31 2.32 12.18
CA LEU A 14 -18.76 0.95 11.93
C LEU A 14 -18.11 0.37 10.67
N THR A 15 -17.97 -0.95 10.60
CA THR A 15 -17.75 -1.67 9.36
C THR A 15 -18.88 -2.67 9.10
N PRO A 16 -19.35 -2.83 7.85
CA PRO A 16 -18.80 -2.25 6.62
C PRO A 16 -19.27 -0.81 6.28
N SER A 17 -20.23 -0.23 7.00
CA SER A 17 -20.90 1.02 6.58
C SER A 17 -20.06 2.29 6.63
N LEU A 18 -18.93 2.30 7.35
CA LEU A 18 -18.09 3.49 7.63
C LEU A 18 -18.84 4.63 8.35
N GLU A 19 -20.00 4.33 8.93
CA GLU A 19 -20.82 5.29 9.67
C GLU A 19 -20.10 5.77 10.95
N PRO A 20 -19.93 7.09 11.16
CA PRO A 20 -19.21 7.63 12.31
C PRO A 20 -20.06 7.58 13.58
N ILE A 21 -19.80 6.58 14.42
CA ILE A 21 -20.57 6.32 15.65
C ILE A 21 -19.95 6.90 16.92
N GLY A 22 -18.72 7.41 16.88
CA GLY A 22 -18.11 8.06 18.04
C GLY A 22 -16.80 8.78 17.72
N THR A 23 -16.35 9.62 18.65
CA THR A 23 -15.13 10.41 18.53
C THR A 23 -14.55 10.78 19.89
N ILE A 24 -13.25 11.09 19.93
CA ILE A 24 -12.56 11.76 21.02
C ILE A 24 -11.44 12.63 20.44
N ARG A 25 -11.06 13.72 21.10
CA ARG A 25 -9.97 14.61 20.70
C ARG A 25 -8.91 14.68 21.79
N ALA A 26 -7.66 14.42 21.43
CA ALA A 26 -6.49 14.50 22.31
C ALA A 26 -5.54 15.59 21.81
N PHE A 27 -5.00 16.42 22.70
CA PHE A 27 -4.05 17.47 22.34
C PHE A 27 -3.12 17.81 23.50
N LYS A 28 -1.93 18.32 23.22
CA LYS A 28 -1.05 18.91 24.24
C LYS A 28 -1.61 20.30 24.58
N ALA A 29 -1.83 20.60 25.87
CA ALA A 29 -2.34 21.91 26.23
C ALA A 29 -1.22 22.98 26.04
N PRO A 30 -1.49 24.14 25.41
CA PRO A 30 -0.46 25.16 25.19
C PRO A 30 0.16 25.64 26.51
N ASN A 31 1.50 25.69 26.55
CA ASN A 31 2.31 26.08 27.72
C ASN A 31 2.12 25.19 28.97
N GLU A 32 1.54 24.00 28.84
CA GLU A 32 1.21 23.09 29.94
C GLU A 32 1.94 21.74 29.81
N ALA A 33 2.25 21.11 30.94
CA ALA A 33 2.98 19.84 30.98
C ALA A 33 2.12 18.59 30.69
N TYR A 34 0.82 18.75 30.46
CA TYR A 34 -0.15 17.66 30.32
C TYR A 34 -0.83 17.62 28.94
N TYR A 35 -1.34 16.44 28.59
CA TYR A 35 -2.22 16.26 27.43
C TYR A 35 -3.67 16.24 27.88
N LYS A 36 -4.53 16.94 27.15
CA LYS A 36 -5.95 17.12 27.44
C LYS A 36 -6.78 16.24 26.51
N LEU A 37 -7.66 15.43 27.09
CA LEU A 37 -8.72 14.75 26.35
C LEU A 37 -10.00 15.58 26.38
N SER A 38 -10.71 15.61 25.25
CA SER A 38 -11.90 16.44 25.03
C SER A 38 -12.83 15.78 23.99
N CYS A 39 -14.04 16.33 23.82
CA CYS A 39 -14.99 15.94 22.76
C CYS A 39 -15.34 14.44 22.72
N ALA A 40 -15.23 13.72 23.84
CA ALA A 40 -15.53 12.29 23.92
C ALA A 40 -17.04 12.04 23.76
N ALA A 41 -17.44 11.48 22.62
CA ALA A 41 -18.83 11.25 22.26
C ALA A 41 -19.02 9.88 21.59
N VAL A 42 -20.17 9.25 21.87
CA VAL A 42 -20.66 8.05 21.17
C VAL A 42 -22.15 8.25 20.89
N LEU A 43 -22.60 7.94 19.68
CA LEU A 43 -24.01 7.98 19.29
C LEU A 43 -24.85 7.10 20.22
N LYS A 44 -26.04 7.57 20.58
CA LYS A 44 -26.87 7.02 21.66
C LYS A 44 -27.03 5.50 21.56
N ASP A 45 -27.37 5.04 20.36
CA ASP A 45 -27.81 3.67 20.10
C ASP A 45 -26.63 2.68 19.90
N TYR A 46 -25.40 3.15 20.15
CA TYR A 46 -24.17 2.34 20.15
C TYR A 46 -23.46 2.35 21.52
N ARG A 47 -24.00 3.03 22.54
CA ARG A 47 -23.37 3.16 23.88
C ARG A 47 -23.28 1.84 24.63
N GLN A 48 -24.19 0.91 24.37
CA GLN A 48 -24.21 -0.43 24.98
C GLN A 48 -23.01 -1.30 24.58
N TYR A 49 -22.38 -1.07 23.41
CA TYR A 49 -21.21 -1.81 22.94
C TYR A 49 -19.89 -1.34 23.57
N HIS A 50 -19.95 -0.46 24.58
CA HIS A 50 -18.81 0.06 25.34
C HIS A 50 -17.74 0.82 24.53
N PHE A 51 -18.01 1.17 23.26
CA PHE A 51 -17.06 1.82 22.32
C PHE A 51 -16.32 3.06 22.84
N GLY A 52 -16.86 3.78 23.84
CA GLY A 52 -16.13 4.85 24.52
C GLY A 52 -14.81 4.38 25.15
N ARG A 53 -14.72 3.09 25.53
CA ARG A 53 -13.50 2.43 26.03
C ARG A 53 -12.39 2.47 24.99
N GLU A 54 -12.67 2.05 23.77
CA GLU A 54 -11.66 1.96 22.71
C GLU A 54 -11.20 3.34 22.27
N LEU A 55 -12.10 4.33 22.23
CA LEU A 55 -11.76 5.74 22.01
C LEU A 55 -10.77 6.27 23.07
N VAL A 56 -11.02 6.04 24.36
CA VAL A 56 -10.10 6.46 25.44
C VAL A 56 -8.75 5.75 25.35
N LEU A 57 -8.73 4.45 25.04
CA LEU A 57 -7.48 3.70 24.89
C LEU A 57 -6.66 4.13 23.66
N ALA A 58 -7.31 4.38 22.51
CA ALA A 58 -6.64 4.90 21.32
C ALA A 58 -6.02 6.29 21.58
N ALA A 59 -6.72 7.16 22.32
CA ALA A 59 -6.21 8.45 22.75
C ALA A 59 -5.03 8.32 23.74
N HIS A 60 -5.06 7.34 24.65
CA HIS A 60 -3.94 7.04 25.56
C HIS A 60 -2.68 6.60 24.82
N GLU A 61 -2.78 5.70 23.84
CA GLU A 61 -1.62 5.26 23.06
C GLU A 61 -1.04 6.37 22.19
N TRP A 62 -1.88 7.26 21.63
CA TRP A 62 -1.37 8.44 20.93
C TRP A 62 -0.65 9.42 21.85
N VAL A 63 -1.18 9.69 23.05
CA VAL A 63 -0.49 10.57 24.02
C VAL A 63 0.87 9.99 24.43
N LYS A 64 0.98 8.66 24.65
CA LYS A 64 2.29 8.02 24.86
C LYS A 64 3.22 8.18 23.66
N GLY A 65 2.70 8.08 22.44
CA GLY A 65 3.47 8.29 21.20
C GLY A 65 3.97 9.72 21.05
N ALA A 66 3.11 10.71 21.27
CA ALA A 66 3.47 12.13 21.22
C ALA A 66 4.49 12.50 22.32
N ALA A 67 4.27 12.06 23.56
CA ALA A 67 5.19 12.33 24.66
C ALA A 67 6.58 11.68 24.48
N ARG A 68 6.69 10.58 23.72
CA ARG A 68 7.98 9.99 23.31
C ARG A 68 8.72 10.79 22.24
N ALA A 69 8.02 11.55 21.41
CA ALA A 69 8.62 12.44 20.42
C ALA A 69 9.02 13.79 21.03
N ASP A 70 8.30 14.23 22.06
CA ASP A 70 8.45 15.55 22.68
C ASP A 70 9.52 15.66 23.78
N ASN A 71 10.13 14.56 24.26
CA ASN A 71 10.84 14.56 25.55
C ASN A 71 12.04 13.60 25.67
N ASP A 72 13.17 14.14 26.13
CA ASP A 72 14.45 13.45 26.27
C ASP A 72 14.60 12.78 27.67
N GLY A 73 13.67 11.87 28.00
CA GLY A 73 13.81 10.94 29.14
C GLY A 73 12.82 11.05 30.31
N ILE A 74 11.80 11.92 30.27
CA ILE A 74 10.78 11.97 31.33
C ILE A 74 9.86 10.73 31.25
N ALA A 75 9.80 9.94 32.32
CA ALA A 75 9.12 8.63 32.33
C ALA A 75 7.59 8.66 32.59
N LEU A 76 7.03 9.82 32.96
CA LEU A 76 5.61 10.02 33.27
C LEU A 76 4.97 11.07 32.35
N VAL A 77 3.67 10.89 32.07
CA VAL A 77 2.84 11.84 31.31
C VAL A 77 1.51 12.04 32.02
N ASP A 78 1.10 13.30 32.17
CA ASP A 78 -0.16 13.68 32.78
C ASP A 78 -1.26 13.79 31.72
N LEU A 79 -2.39 13.15 32.00
CA LEU A 79 -3.60 13.10 31.18
C LEU A 79 -4.75 13.79 31.94
N VAL A 80 -5.28 14.89 31.40
CA VAL A 80 -6.36 15.67 32.02
C VAL A 80 -7.63 15.56 31.17
N ILE A 81 -8.79 15.39 31.80
CA ILE A 81 -10.10 15.52 31.15
C ILE A 81 -11.10 16.24 32.06
N TYR A 82 -11.88 17.15 31.49
CA TYR A 82 -13.00 17.79 32.16
C TYR A 82 -14.26 16.96 31.87
N SER A 83 -14.55 16.01 32.76
CA SER A 83 -15.67 15.07 32.62
C SER A 83 -16.93 15.62 33.25
N GLN A 84 -18.10 15.43 32.63
CA GLN A 84 -19.38 15.56 33.34
C GLN A 84 -19.40 14.64 34.58
N ALA A 85 -20.05 15.08 35.66
CA ALA A 85 -20.08 14.35 36.93
C ALA A 85 -20.68 12.94 36.79
N SER A 86 -21.64 12.77 35.89
CA SER A 86 -22.24 11.48 35.50
C SER A 86 -21.24 10.49 34.89
N ALA A 87 -20.17 10.97 34.25
CA ALA A 87 -19.15 10.16 33.60
C ALA A 87 -17.89 9.90 34.46
N LYS A 88 -17.81 10.44 35.69
CA LYS A 88 -16.73 10.15 36.66
C LYS A 88 -16.44 8.64 36.79
N GLY A 89 -17.50 7.85 37.02
CA GLY A 89 -17.42 6.40 37.18
C GLY A 89 -17.13 5.61 35.89
N PHE A 90 -17.11 6.29 34.73
CA PHE A 90 -16.55 5.73 33.49
C PHE A 90 -15.04 5.97 33.45
N TYR A 91 -14.57 7.22 33.58
CA TYR A 91 -13.14 7.54 33.51
C TYR A 91 -12.31 6.92 34.65
N ALA A 92 -12.88 6.76 35.85
CA ALA A 92 -12.23 6.06 36.96
C ALA A 92 -11.80 4.61 36.63
N LYS A 93 -12.51 3.93 35.71
CA LYS A 93 -12.12 2.58 35.24
C LYS A 93 -10.83 2.57 34.43
N PHE A 94 -10.40 3.74 33.94
CA PHE A 94 -9.16 3.96 33.21
C PHE A 94 -8.11 4.63 34.10
N GLY A 95 -8.24 4.59 35.43
CA GLY A 95 -7.25 5.15 36.36
C GLY A 95 -7.18 6.68 36.37
N TYR A 96 -8.29 7.36 36.06
CA TYR A 96 -8.43 8.80 36.32
C TYR A 96 -9.01 9.04 37.72
N GLU A 97 -8.42 9.99 38.45
CA GLU A 97 -8.86 10.42 39.77
C GLU A 97 -9.43 11.85 39.72
N PRO A 98 -10.45 12.19 40.53
CA PRO A 98 -11.02 13.53 40.56
C PRO A 98 -10.10 14.52 41.30
N GLU A 99 -9.73 15.60 40.62
CA GLU A 99 -8.91 16.68 41.18
C GLU A 99 -9.75 17.97 41.29
N GLY A 100 -9.63 18.67 42.42
CA GLY A 100 -10.34 19.93 42.67
C GLY A 100 -11.85 19.77 42.95
N GLN A 101 -12.56 20.89 43.01
CA GLN A 101 -14.01 20.93 43.20
C GLN A 101 -14.75 20.68 41.88
N GLU A 102 -16.04 20.34 41.96
CA GLU A 102 -16.90 20.32 40.76
C GLU A 102 -17.09 21.73 40.21
N LEU A 103 -17.00 21.87 38.90
CA LEU A 103 -17.15 23.12 38.15
C LEU A 103 -18.44 23.08 37.35
N SER A 104 -19.21 24.17 37.35
CA SER A 104 -20.31 24.31 36.38
C SER A 104 -19.74 24.75 35.04
N ILE A 105 -19.89 23.93 34.01
CA ILE A 105 -19.50 24.23 32.62
C ILE A 105 -20.74 23.96 31.76
N ASP A 106 -21.14 24.94 30.95
CA ASP A 106 -22.35 24.91 30.10
C ASP A 106 -23.64 24.51 30.86
N GLY A 107 -23.73 24.91 32.14
CA GLY A 107 -24.84 24.61 33.04
C GLY A 107 -24.85 23.19 33.62
N GLY A 108 -23.89 22.33 33.26
CA GLY A 108 -23.75 20.98 33.78
C GLY A 108 -22.61 20.86 34.82
N PRO A 109 -22.76 20.02 35.87
CA PRO A 109 -21.67 19.73 36.79
C PRO A 109 -20.59 18.89 36.10
N HIS A 110 -19.36 19.41 36.12
CA HIS A 110 -18.15 18.80 35.58
C HIS A 110 -17.06 18.68 36.66
N GLN A 111 -16.06 17.86 36.40
CA GLN A 111 -14.92 17.61 37.28
C GLN A 111 -13.65 17.54 36.43
N LYS A 112 -12.58 18.21 36.86
CA LYS A 112 -11.22 17.93 36.37
C LYS A 112 -10.83 16.54 36.87
N MET A 113 -10.64 15.60 35.96
CA MET A 113 -10.19 14.24 36.23
C MET A 113 -8.77 14.10 35.67
N VAL A 114 -7.83 13.58 36.45
CA VAL A 114 -6.40 13.49 36.07
C VAL A 114 -5.90 12.06 36.21
N ARG A 115 -5.01 11.65 35.30
CA ARG A 115 -4.30 10.38 35.34
C ARG A 115 -2.82 10.60 35.07
N TRP A 116 -1.98 9.96 35.88
CA TRP A 116 -0.57 9.73 35.58
C TRP A 116 -0.40 8.47 34.71
N SER A 117 0.40 8.54 33.65
CA SER A 117 0.76 7.39 32.83
C SER A 117 2.27 7.24 32.68
N LEU A 118 2.80 6.07 33.04
CA LEU A 118 4.15 5.67 32.69
C LEU A 118 4.29 5.51 31.17
N ILE A 119 5.47 5.85 30.63
CA ILE A 119 5.84 5.65 29.22
C ILE A 119 6.36 4.20 28.97
N SER A 120 6.69 3.45 30.02
CA SER A 120 7.27 2.10 29.95
C SER A 120 6.31 1.01 29.43
N ASN A 121 6.81 0.09 28.61
CA ASN A 121 6.05 -1.01 27.98
C ASN A 121 5.68 -2.15 28.96
N CYS A 122 4.75 -1.91 29.89
CA CYS A 122 4.12 -2.99 30.65
C CYS A 122 2.95 -3.59 29.85
N TRP A 123 3.11 -4.83 29.37
CA TRP A 123 2.13 -5.52 28.54
C TRP A 123 0.80 -5.78 29.27
N ILE A 124 -0.28 -5.14 28.81
CA ILE A 124 -1.67 -5.59 29.02
C ILE A 124 -2.32 -5.61 27.64
N ASN A 125 -2.63 -6.82 27.17
CA ASN A 125 -3.08 -7.11 25.80
C ASN A 125 -4.47 -6.51 25.49
N PRO A 126 -4.60 -5.59 24.50
CA PRO A 126 -5.87 -5.14 23.96
C PRO A 126 -6.17 -5.80 22.60
N SER A 127 -7.44 -6.15 22.36
CA SER A 127 -7.90 -6.75 21.10
C SER A 127 -7.60 -5.88 19.87
N VAL A 128 -7.40 -6.53 18.72
CA VAL A 128 -6.86 -5.96 17.48
C VAL A 128 -7.56 -4.66 17.04
N LEU A 129 -6.78 -3.58 17.00
CA LEU A 129 -7.08 -2.33 16.29
C LEU A 129 -6.01 -2.14 15.20
N LEU A 130 -6.40 -2.33 13.93
CA LEU A 130 -5.50 -2.10 12.80
C LEU A 130 -5.30 -0.58 12.59
N ARG A 131 -4.04 -0.15 12.60
CA ARG A 131 -3.63 1.24 12.41
C ARG A 131 -3.25 1.48 10.95
N THR A 132 -4.06 2.25 10.22
CA THR A 132 -3.62 2.85 8.95
C THR A 132 -2.88 4.16 9.24
N SER A 133 -1.78 4.41 8.52
CA SER A 133 -0.97 5.64 8.66
C SER A 133 -0.73 6.29 7.30
N SER A 134 -1.67 7.12 6.86
CA SER A 134 -1.51 8.02 5.70
C SER A 134 -1.02 9.39 6.18
N SER A 135 0.26 9.70 5.95
CA SER A 135 0.89 10.95 6.39
C SER A 135 0.57 12.13 5.46
N THR A 136 -0.70 12.56 5.41
CA THR A 136 -1.15 13.82 4.75
C THR A 136 -2.48 14.37 5.29
N SER A 137 -3.07 13.81 6.36
CA SER A 137 -4.31 14.32 6.95
C SER A 137 -4.37 14.16 8.47
N ASP A 138 -4.98 15.13 9.15
CA ASP A 138 -4.98 15.22 10.61
C ASP A 138 -5.96 14.26 11.31
N VAL A 139 -6.76 13.50 10.55
CA VAL A 139 -7.70 12.50 11.09
C VAL A 139 -7.12 11.10 10.92
N ASN A 140 -6.93 10.38 12.04
CA ASN A 140 -6.69 8.94 11.99
C ASN A 140 -8.04 8.21 12.09
N GLU A 141 -8.33 7.33 11.13
CA GLU A 141 -9.51 6.47 11.18
C GLU A 141 -9.17 5.14 11.86
N TYR A 142 -10.07 4.65 12.72
CA TYR A 142 -9.92 3.37 13.40
C TYR A 142 -11.13 2.48 13.13
N ILE A 143 -10.85 1.25 12.70
CA ILE A 143 -11.84 0.22 12.34
C ILE A 143 -11.92 -0.81 13.47
N VAL A 144 -13.15 -1.11 13.93
CA VAL A 144 -13.42 -2.14 14.94
C VAL A 144 -14.35 -3.20 14.34
N TYR A 145 -13.88 -4.45 14.30
CA TYR A 145 -14.68 -5.60 13.89
C TYR A 145 -15.63 -6.02 15.01
N LEU A 146 -16.89 -6.33 14.65
CA LEU A 146 -17.85 -6.99 15.52
C LEU A 146 -17.84 -8.51 15.25
N PRO A 147 -17.60 -9.37 16.25
CA PRO A 147 -17.83 -10.80 16.12
C PRO A 147 -19.31 -11.10 15.82
N GLY A 148 -19.56 -12.06 14.94
CA GLY A 148 -20.91 -12.39 14.47
C GLY A 148 -21.83 -12.90 15.58
N TRP A 149 -23.08 -12.44 15.57
CA TRP A 149 -24.16 -12.97 16.40
C TRP A 149 -24.60 -14.34 15.84
N VAL A 150 -24.61 -15.38 16.68
CA VAL A 150 -25.13 -16.70 16.32
C VAL A 150 -26.00 -17.20 17.48
N ASP A 151 -27.30 -17.34 17.22
CA ASP A 151 -28.23 -17.94 18.17
C ASP A 151 -27.88 -19.41 18.45
N THR A 152 -27.63 -19.74 19.71
CA THR A 152 -27.54 -21.13 20.19
C THR A 152 -28.23 -21.29 21.56
N PRO A 153 -28.98 -22.38 21.79
CA PRO A 153 -29.89 -22.49 22.93
C PRO A 153 -29.22 -22.94 24.24
N GLN A 154 -29.96 -22.78 25.34
CA GLN A 154 -29.56 -23.14 26.71
C GLN A 154 -29.01 -24.57 26.86
N ARG A 155 -27.80 -24.71 27.42
CA ARG A 155 -27.43 -25.84 28.32
C ARG A 155 -26.58 -25.32 29.49
N SER A 156 -26.74 -25.96 30.65
CA SER A 156 -26.19 -25.52 31.94
C SER A 156 -24.84 -26.18 32.28
N VAL A 157 -24.02 -25.49 33.09
CA VAL A 157 -22.73 -25.99 33.59
C VAL A 157 -22.70 -25.93 35.13
N PRO A 158 -22.26 -26.99 35.86
CA PRO A 158 -22.36 -27.05 37.32
C PRO A 158 -21.48 -26.07 38.13
N SER A 159 -21.87 -25.84 39.38
CA SER A 159 -21.40 -24.76 40.25
C SER A 159 -19.99 -24.90 40.86
N LEU A 160 -19.33 -26.06 40.72
CA LEU A 160 -18.09 -26.39 41.44
C LEU A 160 -16.86 -25.56 41.01
N LEU A 161 -16.80 -25.09 39.77
CA LEU A 161 -15.62 -24.36 39.26
C LEU A 161 -15.43 -22.98 39.92
N ARG A 162 -16.52 -22.34 40.38
CA ARG A 162 -16.48 -20.98 40.93
C ARG A 162 -15.73 -20.85 42.27
N ARG A 163 -15.68 -21.91 43.09
CA ARG A 163 -15.04 -21.84 44.42
C ARG A 163 -13.52 -21.94 44.41
N ARG A 164 -12.90 -22.65 43.46
CA ARG A 164 -11.42 -22.80 43.41
C ARG A 164 -10.70 -21.53 42.96
N LEU A 165 -11.28 -20.78 42.02
CA LEU A 165 -10.66 -19.54 41.49
C LEU A 165 -10.63 -18.39 42.53
N TRP A 166 -11.60 -18.33 43.45
CA TRP A 166 -11.72 -17.24 44.42
C TRP A 166 -10.63 -17.25 45.49
N VAL A 167 -10.22 -18.44 45.95
CA VAL A 167 -9.16 -18.60 46.97
C VAL A 167 -7.78 -18.24 46.42
N ALA A 168 -7.50 -18.60 45.16
CA ALA A 168 -6.24 -18.28 44.49
C ALA A 168 -6.02 -16.77 44.32
N TRP A 169 -7.09 -16.00 44.12
CA TRP A 169 -7.04 -14.54 44.03
C TRP A 169 -6.72 -13.90 45.40
N LEU A 170 -7.45 -14.30 46.45
CA LEU A 170 -7.31 -13.77 47.82
C LEU A 170 -5.91 -14.00 48.42
N LEU A 171 -5.25 -15.13 48.09
CA LEU A 171 -3.88 -15.41 48.53
C LEU A 171 -2.82 -14.56 47.79
N ARG A 172 -3.08 -14.13 46.54
CA ARG A 172 -2.16 -13.27 45.79
C ARG A 172 -2.17 -11.83 46.34
N SER A 173 -3.35 -11.30 46.68
CA SER A 173 -3.52 -9.92 47.17
C SER A 173 -2.81 -9.62 48.50
N ARG A 174 -2.46 -10.64 49.31
CA ARG A 174 -1.77 -10.44 50.59
C ARG A 174 -0.25 -10.18 50.49
N ARG A 175 0.38 -10.35 49.32
CA ARG A 175 1.84 -10.12 49.14
C ARG A 175 2.21 -8.72 48.62
N GLN A 176 1.25 -7.88 48.22
CA GLN A 176 1.51 -6.52 47.71
C GLN A 176 1.21 -5.39 48.72
N LEU A 177 0.84 -5.70 49.97
CA LEU A 177 0.51 -4.73 51.02
C LEU A 177 1.56 -4.66 52.16
N ALA A 178 2.81 -5.02 51.86
CA ALA A 178 3.89 -5.11 52.85
C ALA A 178 5.03 -4.08 52.68
N SER A 179 4.93 -3.17 51.70
CA SER A 179 6.04 -2.27 51.30
C SER A 179 5.72 -0.76 51.34
N LEU A 180 4.62 -0.35 51.96
CA LEU A 180 4.19 1.06 52.06
C LEU A 180 3.71 1.42 53.48
N ALA A 181 4.62 1.30 54.46
CA ALA A 181 4.30 1.47 55.89
C ALA A 181 5.37 2.24 56.69
N VAL A 182 5.98 3.28 56.11
CA VAL A 182 6.89 4.21 56.80
C VAL A 182 6.56 5.64 56.38
N LEU A 183 6.21 6.50 57.36
CA LEU A 183 5.83 7.92 57.22
C LEU A 183 4.55 8.19 56.38
N GLY A 184 3.63 9.10 56.73
CA GLY A 184 3.49 9.92 57.94
C GLY A 184 2.01 10.29 58.17
N LYS A 185 1.63 10.65 59.41
CA LYS A 185 0.21 10.75 59.82
C LYS A 185 -0.43 12.13 59.56
N GLY A 186 -1.54 12.14 58.83
CA GLY A 186 -2.83 12.58 59.39
C GLY A 186 -3.35 14.00 59.10
N ARG A 187 -4.61 14.04 58.65
CA ARG A 187 -5.74 14.71 59.36
C ARG A 187 -7.07 14.06 58.94
N LEU A 188 -8.15 14.34 59.69
CA LEU A 188 -9.38 13.55 59.68
C LEU A 188 -10.65 14.42 59.73
N ALA A 189 -11.71 13.90 59.11
CA ALA A 189 -13.13 14.08 59.43
C ALA A 189 -13.91 15.35 59.00
N SER A 190 -15.19 15.08 58.69
CA SER A 190 -16.33 16.00 58.52
C SER A 190 -16.33 16.84 57.23
N PHE A 191 -17.48 17.21 56.65
CA PHE A 191 -18.86 17.26 57.21
C PHE A 191 -19.91 16.58 56.30
N LEU A 192 -21.08 16.23 56.88
CA LEU A 192 -22.27 15.72 56.18
C LEU A 192 -23.50 16.59 56.49
N LYS A 193 -24.53 16.50 55.62
CA LYS A 193 -25.80 17.28 55.53
C LYS A 193 -25.73 18.47 54.55
N GLY A 194 -26.74 18.73 53.73
CA GLY A 194 -27.95 17.94 53.42
C GLY A 194 -29.15 18.79 52.95
N THR A 195 -30.13 18.16 52.27
CA THR A 195 -31.43 18.72 51.82
C THR A 195 -31.36 19.89 50.80
N GLY A 196 -32.30 20.11 49.88
CA GLY A 196 -33.54 19.39 49.50
C GLY A 196 -34.61 20.35 48.93
N LYS A 197 -35.62 19.83 48.18
CA LYS A 197 -36.72 20.57 47.47
C LYS A 197 -36.29 21.31 46.18
N ARG A 198 -37.17 21.63 45.20
CA ARG A 198 -38.43 21.05 44.65
C ARG A 198 -38.70 21.67 43.25
N LEU A 199 -39.52 21.01 42.41
CA LEU A 199 -40.14 21.58 41.19
C LEU A 199 -41.31 22.52 41.51
N PRO A 200 -41.63 23.51 40.64
CA PRO A 200 -42.74 23.40 39.65
C PRO A 200 -42.31 23.86 38.22
N THR A 201 -42.60 23.20 37.09
CA THR A 201 -43.87 22.92 36.33
C THR A 201 -44.49 24.07 35.50
N THR A 202 -44.35 23.94 34.16
CA THR A 202 -45.34 24.19 33.07
C THR A 202 -46.04 25.55 32.85
N THR A 203 -46.04 26.01 31.59
CA THR A 203 -47.19 26.68 30.93
C THR A 203 -47.22 26.28 29.43
N ARG A 204 -48.40 26.32 28.76
CA ARG A 204 -48.60 25.83 27.38
C ARG A 204 -49.77 26.53 26.68
N PHE A 205 -49.55 27.12 25.49
CA PHE A 205 -50.53 27.65 24.53
C PHE A 205 -49.88 27.63 23.11
N GLY A 206 -50.57 27.55 21.95
CA GLY A 206 -51.94 27.09 21.69
C GLY A 206 -52.70 27.87 20.59
N ILE A 207 -53.12 27.21 19.49
CA ILE A 207 -54.31 27.54 18.63
C ILE A 207 -54.14 28.77 17.68
N GLN A 208 -54.63 28.87 16.41
CA GLN A 208 -55.43 28.01 15.50
C GLN A 208 -55.15 28.27 13.97
N THR A 209 -55.08 27.20 13.16
CA THR A 209 -55.65 26.93 11.78
C THR A 209 -55.85 27.99 10.67
N GLY A 210 -55.77 27.54 9.40
CA GLY A 210 -56.44 28.13 8.22
C GLY A 210 -56.25 27.28 6.93
N ASP A 211 -57.34 26.93 6.24
CA ASP A 211 -57.35 25.99 5.08
C ASP A 211 -57.46 26.67 3.70
N CYS A 212 -56.96 26.02 2.64
CA CYS A 212 -57.72 25.62 1.43
C CYS A 212 -56.84 25.03 0.29
N SER A 213 -57.45 24.17 -0.54
CA SER A 213 -56.90 23.53 -1.77
C SER A 213 -57.94 23.68 -2.91
N PRO A 214 -57.82 23.11 -4.15
CA PRO A 214 -56.76 22.30 -4.79
C PRO A 214 -56.39 22.71 -6.24
N GLY A 215 -55.45 22.02 -6.93
CA GLY A 215 -55.37 22.11 -8.41
C GLY A 215 -54.13 21.60 -9.19
N ARG A 216 -54.05 20.30 -9.48
CA ARG A 216 -53.38 19.63 -10.64
C ARG A 216 -52.13 20.27 -11.33
N GLY A 217 -50.95 19.81 -10.91
CA GLY A 217 -50.08 18.90 -11.70
C GLY A 217 -49.49 19.30 -13.07
N ALA A 218 -48.16 19.48 -13.08
CA ALA A 218 -47.25 19.25 -14.22
C ALA A 218 -45.87 18.79 -13.69
N SER A 219 -44.95 18.33 -14.54
CA SER A 219 -43.66 17.75 -14.14
C SER A 219 -42.54 18.78 -13.95
N GLU A 220 -41.90 18.82 -12.77
CA GLU A 220 -40.69 19.61 -12.53
C GLU A 220 -39.46 18.73 -12.30
N ALA A 221 -38.53 18.73 -13.27
CA ALA A 221 -37.22 18.08 -13.14
C ALA A 221 -36.15 18.73 -14.04
N SER A 222 -36.13 20.07 -14.19
CA SER A 222 -35.09 20.79 -14.97
C SER A 222 -34.88 22.28 -14.65
N ILE A 223 -35.68 22.94 -13.80
CA ILE A 223 -35.64 24.41 -13.65
C ILE A 223 -35.23 24.83 -12.23
N VAL A 224 -33.91 24.92 -11.97
CA VAL A 224 -33.35 25.52 -10.74
C VAL A 224 -32.19 26.50 -11.02
N LEU A 225 -31.68 26.58 -12.26
CA LEU A 225 -30.49 27.38 -12.61
C LEU A 225 -30.74 28.64 -13.47
N HIS A 226 -31.99 29.02 -13.75
CA HIS A 226 -32.31 30.14 -14.65
C HIS A 226 -33.10 31.31 -14.02
N SER A 227 -33.44 31.25 -12.73
CA SER A 227 -34.32 32.21 -12.04
C SER A 227 -33.61 33.29 -11.22
N LEU A 228 -32.29 33.48 -11.38
CA LEU A 228 -31.47 34.42 -10.58
C LEU A 228 -31.14 35.76 -11.28
N PHE A 229 -31.66 36.04 -12.48
CA PHE A 229 -31.37 37.27 -13.23
C PHE A 229 -32.63 38.04 -13.68
N SER A 230 -33.50 38.41 -12.72
CA SER A 230 -34.39 39.57 -12.89
C SER A 230 -35.00 40.05 -11.56
N MET A 231 -34.37 41.05 -10.94
CA MET A 231 -35.02 42.11 -10.14
C MET A 231 -34.09 43.33 -10.06
N ASP A 232 -34.64 44.53 -10.24
CA ASP A 232 -33.87 45.78 -10.33
C ASP A 232 -33.77 46.48 -8.95
N LYS A 233 -32.65 47.20 -8.73
CA LYS A 233 -32.35 48.15 -7.63
C LYS A 233 -33.02 47.94 -6.25
N ALA A 234 -32.36 47.21 -5.34
CA ALA A 234 -32.16 47.63 -3.93
C ALA A 234 -31.36 46.63 -3.06
N ALA A 235 -30.11 46.26 -3.41
CA ALA A 235 -29.28 45.43 -2.53
C ALA A 235 -27.76 45.64 -2.72
N SER A 236 -27.17 46.57 -1.98
CA SER A 236 -25.72 46.75 -1.90
C SER A 236 -25.06 45.70 -1.01
N GLY A 237 -24.88 44.48 -1.52
CA GLY A 237 -24.13 43.41 -0.83
C GLY A 237 -24.47 41.96 -1.18
N SER A 238 -25.55 41.70 -1.93
CA SER A 238 -26.03 40.33 -2.22
C SER A 238 -25.43 39.77 -3.52
N GLY A 239 -24.33 39.03 -3.41
CA GLY A 239 -23.74 38.22 -4.48
C GLY A 239 -23.05 36.98 -3.89
N LEU A 240 -22.36 36.17 -4.71
CA LEU A 240 -21.71 34.94 -4.21
C LEU A 240 -20.77 35.17 -3.01
N SER A 241 -20.18 36.36 -2.92
CA SER A 241 -19.31 36.82 -1.83
C SER A 241 -19.99 36.95 -0.45
N SER A 242 -21.32 36.84 -0.36
CA SER A 242 -22.03 36.78 0.94
C SER A 242 -22.17 35.36 1.48
N ILE A 243 -21.79 34.34 0.71
CA ILE A 243 -21.77 32.94 1.15
C ILE A 243 -20.43 32.68 1.85
N PRO A 244 -20.41 32.16 3.10
CA PRO A 244 -19.19 31.78 3.79
C PRO A 244 -18.28 30.87 2.97
N VAL A 245 -16.97 31.11 3.02
CA VAL A 245 -15.96 30.42 2.20
C VAL A 245 -15.95 28.91 2.42
N GLU A 246 -16.34 28.45 3.60
CA GLU A 246 -16.47 27.03 3.97
C GLU A 246 -17.63 26.36 3.23
N LEU A 247 -18.73 27.08 2.98
CA LEU A 247 -19.87 26.59 2.21
C LEU A 247 -19.56 26.59 0.72
N LEU A 248 -18.93 27.65 0.19
CA LEU A 248 -18.41 27.67 -1.18
C LEU A 248 -17.41 26.51 -1.41
N THR A 249 -16.47 26.31 -0.49
CA THR A 249 -15.51 25.20 -0.50
C THR A 249 -16.21 23.83 -0.51
N ARG A 250 -17.29 23.65 0.27
CA ARG A 250 -18.06 22.40 0.28
C ARG A 250 -18.84 22.19 -1.02
N ILE A 251 -19.46 23.23 -1.58
CA ILE A 251 -20.19 23.17 -2.86
C ILE A 251 -19.21 22.81 -3.99
N PHE A 252 -18.08 23.52 -4.07
CA PHE A 252 -17.06 23.30 -5.10
C PHE A 252 -16.41 21.91 -4.99
N LYS A 253 -16.24 21.36 -3.79
CA LYS A 253 -15.79 19.96 -3.60
C LYS A 253 -16.75 18.89 -4.16
N LEU A 254 -17.99 19.26 -4.51
CA LEU A 254 -18.97 18.37 -5.15
C LEU A 254 -19.09 18.61 -6.67
N LEU A 255 -18.37 19.60 -7.22
CA LEU A 255 -18.38 19.89 -8.65
C LEU A 255 -17.32 19.09 -9.40
N HIS A 256 -17.64 18.72 -10.63
CA HIS A 256 -16.68 18.14 -11.56
C HIS A 256 -15.66 19.19 -12.03
N TYR A 257 -14.44 18.78 -12.40
CA TYR A 257 -13.35 19.73 -12.71
C TYR A 257 -13.68 20.68 -13.88
N LYS A 258 -14.50 20.23 -14.84
CA LYS A 258 -14.98 21.06 -15.97
C LYS A 258 -15.83 22.23 -15.48
N ASP A 259 -16.58 22.04 -14.41
CA ASP A 259 -17.47 23.06 -13.82
C ASP A 259 -16.74 23.93 -12.81
N LEU A 260 -15.75 23.38 -12.08
CA LEU A 260 -14.77 24.21 -11.36
C LEU A 260 -14.05 25.19 -12.31
N ARG A 261 -13.56 24.71 -13.46
CA ARG A 261 -12.95 25.57 -14.48
C ARG A 261 -13.92 26.64 -15.04
N ARG A 262 -15.23 26.39 -15.02
CA ARG A 262 -16.24 27.41 -15.35
C ARG A 262 -16.41 28.43 -14.22
N CYS A 263 -16.54 27.97 -12.97
CA CYS A 263 -16.64 28.83 -11.80
C CYS A 263 -15.41 29.75 -11.62
N SER A 264 -14.20 29.27 -11.88
CA SER A 264 -12.98 30.08 -11.75
C SER A 264 -12.86 31.22 -12.77
N MET A 265 -13.68 31.23 -13.83
CA MET A 265 -13.76 32.34 -14.79
C MET A 265 -14.73 33.45 -14.36
N VAL A 266 -15.53 33.27 -13.29
CA VAL A 266 -16.60 34.21 -12.91
C VAL A 266 -16.05 35.47 -12.22
N CYS A 267 -15.21 35.32 -11.19
CA CYS A 267 -14.55 36.45 -10.52
C CYS A 267 -13.32 36.01 -9.72
N ARG A 268 -12.41 36.94 -9.38
CA ARG A 268 -11.15 36.64 -8.67
C ARG A 268 -11.34 35.96 -7.31
N HIS A 269 -12.42 36.28 -6.59
CA HIS A 269 -12.72 35.67 -5.29
C HIS A 269 -13.09 34.19 -5.46
N VAL A 270 -14.02 33.89 -6.37
CA VAL A 270 -14.38 32.50 -6.71
C VAL A 270 -13.18 31.75 -7.30
N HIS A 271 -12.38 32.39 -8.16
CA HIS A 271 -11.14 31.82 -8.71
C HIS A 271 -10.21 31.31 -7.62
N SER A 272 -9.90 32.14 -6.61
CA SER A 272 -9.01 31.76 -5.51
C SER A 272 -9.56 30.57 -4.70
N ILE A 273 -10.85 30.57 -4.34
CA ILE A 273 -11.45 29.45 -3.61
C ILE A 273 -11.45 28.17 -4.45
N VAL A 274 -11.75 28.29 -5.74
CA VAL A 274 -11.81 27.18 -6.69
C VAL A 274 -10.43 26.61 -7.00
N GLU A 275 -9.38 27.43 -7.08
CA GLU A 275 -7.99 26.97 -7.22
C GLU A 275 -7.55 26.18 -5.98
N ASP A 276 -7.87 26.70 -4.79
CA ASP A 276 -7.56 26.06 -3.51
C ASP A 276 -8.33 24.73 -3.33
N VAL A 277 -9.58 24.66 -3.80
CA VAL A 277 -10.36 23.41 -3.89
C VAL A 277 -9.78 22.44 -4.92
N ALA A 278 -9.45 22.91 -6.13
CA ALA A 278 -8.89 22.07 -7.18
C ALA A 278 -7.52 21.49 -6.80
N LYS A 279 -6.69 22.26 -6.08
CA LYS A 279 -5.40 21.79 -5.54
C LYS A 279 -5.60 20.68 -4.52
N LYS A 280 -6.55 20.86 -3.59
CA LYS A 280 -6.92 19.85 -2.58
C LYS A 280 -7.57 18.61 -3.22
N GLN A 281 -8.34 18.78 -4.30
CA GLN A 281 -8.89 17.69 -5.10
C GLN A 281 -7.79 16.93 -5.85
N TYR A 282 -6.86 17.62 -6.50
CA TYR A 282 -5.74 16.99 -7.22
C TYR A 282 -4.87 16.13 -6.29
N SER A 283 -4.49 16.63 -5.10
CA SER A 283 -3.77 15.84 -4.10
C SER A 283 -4.56 14.62 -3.60
N LEU A 284 -5.89 14.73 -3.46
CA LEU A 284 -6.76 13.62 -3.09
C LEU A 284 -6.86 12.57 -4.20
N GLU A 285 -7.06 13.00 -5.45
CA GLU A 285 -7.21 12.12 -6.61
C GLU A 285 -5.91 11.39 -6.95
N LEU A 286 -4.74 12.04 -6.77
CA LEU A 286 -3.42 11.39 -6.81
C LEU A 286 -3.35 10.25 -5.78
N ALA A 287 -3.63 10.55 -4.51
CA ALA A 287 -3.61 9.56 -3.44
C ALA A 287 -4.63 8.42 -3.64
N MET A 288 -5.79 8.71 -4.27
CA MET A 288 -6.81 7.71 -4.63
C MET A 288 -6.41 6.84 -5.83
N ASN A 289 -5.60 7.34 -6.75
CA ASN A 289 -4.98 6.53 -7.82
C ASN A 289 -3.71 5.81 -7.37
N GLY A 290 -3.21 6.10 -6.15
CA GLY A 290 -1.93 5.59 -5.68
C GLY A 290 -0.70 6.23 -6.34
N LEU A 291 -0.84 7.46 -6.86
CA LEU A 291 0.19 8.21 -7.60
C LEU A 291 0.80 9.35 -6.76
N VAL A 292 1.98 9.80 -7.15
CA VAL A 292 2.66 11.02 -6.68
C VAL A 292 2.99 11.94 -7.86
N GLU A 293 3.02 13.25 -7.63
CA GLU A 293 3.40 14.24 -8.65
C GLU A 293 4.93 14.24 -8.89
N CYS A 294 5.33 14.32 -10.16
CA CYS A 294 6.73 14.45 -10.58
C CYS A 294 7.18 15.92 -10.61
N ALA A 295 8.49 16.15 -10.44
CA ALA A 295 9.08 17.47 -10.53
C ALA A 295 9.26 17.91 -12.00
N LEU A 296 8.26 18.59 -12.55
CA LEU A 296 8.34 19.23 -13.87
C LEU A 296 9.11 20.56 -13.80
N GLU A 297 9.96 20.84 -14.81
CA GLU A 297 10.68 22.13 -14.93
C GLU A 297 9.73 23.33 -15.04
N GLN A 298 8.56 23.13 -15.66
CA GLN A 298 7.49 24.12 -15.76
C GLN A 298 6.19 23.48 -15.25
N PRO A 299 5.75 23.77 -14.00
CA PRO A 299 4.59 23.12 -13.42
C PRO A 299 3.29 23.57 -14.09
N LEU A 300 2.59 22.61 -14.69
CA LEU A 300 1.30 22.85 -15.36
C LEU A 300 0.24 23.46 -14.39
N PRO A 301 -0.74 24.22 -14.90
CA PRO A 301 -1.88 24.67 -14.10
C PRO A 301 -2.61 23.48 -13.46
N VAL A 302 -3.12 23.65 -12.22
CA VAL A 302 -3.77 22.57 -11.46
C VAL A 302 -4.91 21.90 -12.25
N PHE A 303 -5.67 22.67 -13.04
CA PHE A 303 -6.74 22.15 -13.90
C PHE A 303 -6.25 21.30 -15.07
N ALA A 304 -5.05 21.57 -15.62
CA ALA A 304 -4.45 20.72 -16.63
C ALA A 304 -3.97 19.41 -15.99
N ARG A 305 -3.28 19.49 -14.84
CA ARG A 305 -2.82 18.31 -14.11
C ARG A 305 -3.95 17.37 -13.68
N LEU A 306 -5.05 17.95 -13.20
CA LEU A 306 -6.25 17.21 -12.83
C LEU A 306 -6.97 16.63 -14.06
N HIS A 307 -6.91 17.28 -15.22
CA HIS A 307 -7.41 16.70 -16.48
C HIS A 307 -6.59 15.47 -16.90
N THR A 308 -5.25 15.59 -16.98
CA THR A 308 -4.36 14.48 -17.33
C THR A 308 -4.55 13.28 -16.40
N LEU A 309 -4.64 13.53 -15.09
CA LEU A 309 -4.90 12.48 -14.08
C LEU A 309 -6.24 11.75 -14.26
N PHE A 310 -7.28 12.44 -14.76
CA PHE A 310 -8.56 11.82 -15.07
C PHE A 310 -8.56 11.11 -16.43
N ASP A 311 -7.82 11.63 -17.43
CA ASP A 311 -7.66 10.99 -18.74
C ASP A 311 -6.89 9.68 -18.62
N HIS A 312 -5.77 9.69 -17.91
CA HIS A 312 -4.97 8.51 -17.53
C HIS A 312 -5.82 7.45 -16.80
N ARG A 313 -6.57 7.85 -15.77
CA ARG A 313 -7.55 6.97 -15.09
C ARG A 313 -8.61 6.43 -16.06
N SER A 314 -9.04 7.20 -17.04
CA SER A 314 -10.04 6.79 -18.02
C SER A 314 -9.47 5.75 -18.98
N ARG A 315 -8.29 5.99 -19.57
CA ARG A 315 -7.62 5.06 -20.50
C ARG A 315 -7.26 3.74 -19.81
N TRP A 316 -6.79 3.76 -18.56
CA TRP A 316 -6.63 2.55 -17.73
C TRP A 316 -7.94 1.76 -17.49
N ARG A 317 -9.10 2.42 -17.55
CA ARG A 317 -10.43 1.81 -17.33
C ARG A 317 -11.08 1.28 -18.61
N SER A 318 -10.86 1.94 -19.75
CA SER A 318 -11.42 1.55 -21.06
C SER A 318 -10.50 0.64 -21.88
N LEU A 319 -9.19 0.66 -21.60
CA LEU A 319 -8.13 0.15 -22.48
C LEU A 319 -8.14 0.83 -23.85
N ASP A 320 -8.50 2.12 -23.86
CA ASP A 320 -8.41 3.02 -25.02
C ASP A 320 -6.95 3.45 -25.19
N TRP A 321 -6.18 2.56 -25.81
CA TRP A 321 -4.73 2.57 -25.90
C TRP A 321 -4.28 2.53 -27.37
N PHE A 322 -3.14 3.14 -27.68
CA PHE A 322 -2.52 2.98 -28.99
C PHE A 322 -1.67 1.70 -29.02
N GLU A 323 -1.71 0.95 -30.13
CA GLU A 323 -0.97 -0.31 -30.30
C GLU A 323 0.22 -0.12 -31.27
N SER A 324 1.41 -0.58 -30.87
CA SER A 324 2.60 -0.69 -31.73
C SER A 324 3.17 -2.11 -31.67
N GLU A 325 2.87 -2.94 -32.66
CA GLU A 325 3.44 -4.30 -32.80
C GLU A 325 4.71 -4.30 -33.67
N ARG A 326 5.75 -5.01 -33.22
CA ARG A 326 7.07 -5.12 -33.89
C ARG A 326 7.61 -6.55 -33.81
N PRO A 327 8.29 -7.06 -34.85
CA PRO A 327 9.03 -8.31 -34.78
C PRO A 327 10.32 -8.15 -33.95
N ILE A 328 10.73 -9.23 -33.28
CA ILE A 328 12.00 -9.30 -32.55
C ILE A 328 12.93 -10.29 -33.25
N PRO A 329 14.20 -9.93 -33.52
CA PRO A 329 15.18 -10.85 -34.11
C PRO A 329 15.35 -12.13 -33.29
N GLU A 330 15.44 -13.28 -33.95
CA GLU A 330 15.54 -14.59 -33.28
C GLU A 330 16.76 -14.72 -32.35
N ASP A 331 17.82 -13.93 -32.58
CA ASP A 331 19.02 -13.95 -31.76
C ASP A 331 18.88 -13.12 -30.47
N VAL A 332 17.94 -12.17 -30.41
CA VAL A 332 17.64 -11.37 -29.21
C VAL A 332 16.79 -12.21 -28.25
N ALA A 333 17.29 -12.41 -27.03
CA ALA A 333 16.58 -13.12 -25.99
C ALA A 333 15.53 -12.22 -25.31
N MET A 334 14.33 -12.74 -25.07
CA MET A 334 13.15 -11.96 -24.65
C MET A 334 13.25 -11.39 -23.23
N ASP A 335 14.17 -11.92 -22.42
CA ASP A 335 14.49 -11.55 -21.04
C ASP A 335 15.53 -10.41 -20.96
N LEU A 336 16.17 -10.05 -22.08
CA LEU A 336 16.99 -8.85 -22.22
C LEU A 336 16.17 -7.57 -22.48
N LEU A 337 14.87 -7.70 -22.70
CA LEU A 337 13.95 -6.60 -23.01
C LEU A 337 13.45 -5.93 -21.73
N ASP A 338 13.49 -4.60 -21.67
CA ASP A 338 12.98 -3.84 -20.54
C ASP A 338 11.98 -2.74 -20.94
N PHE A 339 11.04 -2.46 -20.03
CA PHE A 339 10.02 -1.42 -20.14
C PHE A 339 9.82 -0.78 -18.75
N SER A 340 9.82 0.55 -18.67
CA SER A 340 9.57 1.31 -17.45
C SER A 340 9.27 2.77 -17.74
N SER A 341 8.31 3.36 -17.02
CA SER A 341 7.95 4.78 -17.09
C SER A 341 7.75 5.34 -18.50
N GLY A 342 7.19 4.55 -19.42
CA GLY A 342 6.99 4.94 -20.82
C GLY A 342 8.23 4.83 -21.71
N VAL A 343 9.27 4.11 -21.29
CA VAL A 343 10.49 3.86 -22.08
C VAL A 343 10.71 2.36 -22.27
N PHE A 344 10.73 1.91 -23.52
CA PHE A 344 11.07 0.56 -23.93
C PHE A 344 12.50 0.48 -24.45
N VAL A 345 13.27 -0.49 -23.95
CA VAL A 345 14.67 -0.73 -24.35
C VAL A 345 14.81 -2.15 -24.90
N GLN A 346 15.25 -2.23 -26.15
CA GLN A 346 15.59 -3.46 -26.86
C GLN A 346 17.08 -3.46 -27.23
N PRO A 347 17.88 -4.43 -26.77
CA PRO A 347 19.26 -4.56 -27.20
C PRO A 347 19.37 -5.20 -28.59
N GLU A 348 20.33 -4.73 -29.39
CA GLU A 348 20.66 -5.26 -30.71
C GLU A 348 22.16 -5.58 -30.83
N ARG A 349 22.47 -6.60 -31.66
CA ARG A 349 23.85 -7.07 -31.87
C ARG A 349 24.44 -6.54 -33.17
N SER A 350 25.32 -5.55 -33.10
CA SER A 350 26.06 -5.09 -34.28
C SER A 350 27.36 -5.89 -34.48
N LYS A 351 27.33 -6.87 -35.39
CA LYS A 351 28.51 -7.66 -35.77
C LYS A 351 29.31 -6.97 -36.89
N ARG A 352 30.63 -6.89 -36.72
CA ARG A 352 31.55 -6.68 -37.85
C ARG A 352 31.72 -8.00 -38.61
N ARG A 353 31.98 -7.94 -39.92
CA ARG A 353 32.24 -9.14 -40.73
C ARG A 353 33.42 -9.94 -40.14
N ASN A 354 33.23 -11.25 -40.02
CA ASN A 354 34.21 -12.22 -39.51
C ASN A 354 34.70 -11.99 -38.06
N ALA A 355 34.04 -11.14 -37.26
CA ALA A 355 34.38 -10.95 -35.85
C ALA A 355 33.75 -12.03 -34.96
N SER A 356 34.51 -12.51 -33.97
CA SER A 356 34.05 -13.38 -32.87
C SER A 356 33.27 -12.62 -31.78
N TYR A 357 33.28 -11.29 -31.85
CA TYR A 357 32.57 -10.36 -30.97
C TYR A 357 31.61 -9.44 -31.76
N TRP A 358 30.74 -8.78 -31.03
CA TRP A 358 29.73 -7.82 -31.50
C TRP A 358 29.67 -6.63 -30.54
N TYR A 359 29.23 -5.46 -31.02
CA TYR A 359 28.96 -4.31 -30.16
C TYR A 359 27.47 -4.25 -29.81
N LEU A 360 27.18 -3.98 -28.55
CA LEU A 360 25.84 -3.79 -28.03
C LEU A 360 25.30 -2.42 -28.43
N SER A 361 24.30 -2.42 -29.29
CA SER A 361 23.45 -1.26 -29.54
C SER A 361 22.17 -1.35 -28.69
N LEU A 362 21.60 -0.20 -28.33
CA LEU A 362 20.29 -0.11 -27.69
C LEU A 362 19.32 0.66 -28.60
N ARG A 363 18.23 -0.02 -28.98
CA ARG A 363 17.02 0.57 -29.55
C ARG A 363 16.16 1.06 -28.39
N ILE A 364 15.94 2.36 -28.30
CA ILE A 364 15.16 2.98 -27.23
C ILE A 364 13.94 3.64 -27.85
N THR A 365 12.75 3.24 -27.40
CA THR A 365 11.47 3.81 -27.79
C THR A 365 10.84 4.54 -26.61
N TYR A 366 10.49 5.81 -26.82
CA TYR A 366 9.77 6.65 -25.88
C TYR A 366 8.30 6.73 -26.28
N LEU A 367 7.41 6.61 -25.30
CA LEU A 367 5.96 6.80 -25.43
C LEU A 367 5.63 8.25 -25.00
N HIS A 368 4.88 8.99 -25.81
CA HIS A 368 4.49 10.37 -25.51
C HIS A 368 3.05 10.45 -25.03
N GLU A 369 2.85 10.76 -23.74
CA GLU A 369 1.55 10.80 -23.06
C GLU A 369 0.57 11.74 -23.80
N GLY A 370 -0.51 11.17 -24.35
CA GLY A 370 -1.64 11.91 -24.91
C GLY A 370 -1.60 12.28 -26.41
N ASP A 371 -0.47 12.12 -27.11
CA ASP A 371 -0.35 12.34 -28.57
C ASP A 371 -0.43 11.03 -29.40
N ASN A 372 -0.53 9.87 -28.71
CA ASN A 372 -0.51 8.53 -29.29
C ASN A 372 0.71 8.26 -30.20
N SER A 373 1.82 8.97 -29.95
CA SER A 373 3.03 8.96 -30.77
C SER A 373 4.22 8.36 -30.03
N MET A 374 5.20 7.89 -30.80
CA MET A 374 6.42 7.27 -30.30
C MET A 374 7.63 7.82 -31.04
N THR A 375 8.71 8.10 -30.31
CA THR A 375 10.02 8.36 -30.90
C THR A 375 10.96 7.18 -30.64
N GLU A 376 11.68 6.74 -31.67
CA GLU A 376 12.63 5.63 -31.59
C GLU A 376 14.02 6.11 -32.00
N HIS A 377 15.02 5.75 -31.19
CA HIS A 377 16.42 6.11 -31.40
C HIS A 377 17.30 4.88 -31.22
N MET A 378 18.41 4.83 -31.97
CA MET A 378 19.40 3.74 -31.94
C MET A 378 20.74 4.30 -31.46
N TYR A 379 21.27 3.71 -30.39
CA TYR A 379 22.51 4.14 -29.76
C TYR A 379 23.52 2.98 -29.71
N ASN A 380 24.81 3.28 -29.72
CA ASN A 380 25.87 2.28 -29.57
C ASN A 380 26.57 2.49 -28.23
N THR A 381 26.43 1.54 -27.32
CA THR A 381 26.95 1.63 -25.94
C THR A 381 28.47 1.56 -25.84
N GLY A 382 29.15 1.22 -26.95
CA GLY A 382 30.58 0.92 -26.97
C GLY A 382 30.96 -0.43 -26.34
N ILE A 383 30.05 -1.09 -25.62
CA ILE A 383 30.29 -2.38 -24.95
C ILE A 383 30.42 -3.48 -26.02
N ALA A 384 31.52 -4.21 -25.97
CA ALA A 384 31.76 -5.39 -26.81
C ALA A 384 31.41 -6.68 -26.06
N ALA A 385 30.80 -7.64 -26.76
CA ALA A 385 30.40 -8.94 -26.23
C ALA A 385 30.64 -10.06 -27.26
N GLY A 386 30.63 -11.32 -26.81
CA GLY A 386 31.17 -12.48 -27.54
C GLY A 386 32.60 -12.81 -27.08
N VAL A 387 33.40 -13.42 -27.96
CA VAL A 387 34.82 -13.72 -27.67
C VAL A 387 35.69 -12.56 -28.15
N LEU A 388 36.30 -11.86 -27.19
CA LEU A 388 37.18 -10.71 -27.40
C LEU A 388 38.60 -11.14 -27.84
N SER A 389 39.41 -10.19 -28.29
CA SER A 389 40.74 -10.43 -28.89
C SER A 389 41.83 -10.90 -27.91
N ASP A 390 41.59 -10.71 -26.62
CA ASP A 390 42.37 -11.21 -25.47
C ASP A 390 41.98 -12.65 -25.07
N GLY A 391 40.94 -13.21 -25.68
CA GLY A 391 40.38 -14.53 -25.37
C GLY A 391 39.31 -14.52 -24.27
N GLU A 392 38.91 -13.35 -23.76
CA GLU A 392 37.83 -13.25 -22.78
C GLU A 392 36.45 -13.44 -23.44
N HIS A 393 35.55 -14.12 -22.75
CA HIS A 393 34.16 -14.29 -23.19
C HIS A 393 33.24 -13.38 -22.37
N VAL A 394 32.59 -12.43 -23.05
CA VAL A 394 31.62 -11.51 -22.45
C VAL A 394 30.21 -11.81 -22.97
N SER A 395 29.24 -12.03 -22.09
CA SER A 395 27.82 -12.17 -22.43
C SER A 395 26.98 -11.11 -21.72
N VAL A 396 25.99 -10.55 -22.42
CA VAL A 396 25.05 -9.58 -21.88
C VAL A 396 23.85 -10.34 -21.33
N GLU A 397 23.61 -10.21 -20.03
CA GLU A 397 22.64 -11.02 -19.27
C GLU A 397 21.36 -10.25 -18.99
N ARG A 398 21.43 -8.94 -18.71
CA ARG A 398 20.25 -8.07 -18.53
C ARG A 398 20.55 -6.66 -19.02
N VAL A 399 19.53 -5.98 -19.53
CA VAL A 399 19.48 -4.52 -19.62
C VAL A 399 18.34 -4.06 -18.71
N LEU A 400 18.59 -3.04 -17.89
CA LEU A 400 17.63 -2.47 -16.95
C LEU A 400 17.54 -0.95 -17.18
N VAL A 401 16.35 -0.37 -17.19
CA VAL A 401 16.14 1.08 -17.38
C VAL A 401 15.31 1.70 -16.25
N GLN A 402 15.70 2.89 -15.79
CA GLN A 402 15.00 3.69 -14.78
C GLN A 402 14.99 5.16 -15.24
N PRO A 403 14.03 5.57 -16.10
CA PRO A 403 14.06 6.89 -16.74
C PRO A 403 14.02 8.08 -15.77
N LEU A 404 13.31 7.92 -14.64
CA LEU A 404 13.22 8.92 -13.58
C LEU A 404 14.56 9.22 -12.86
N ALA A 405 15.58 8.39 -13.09
CA ALA A 405 16.95 8.57 -12.60
C ALA A 405 17.97 8.80 -13.74
N ASP A 406 17.52 9.00 -14.99
CA ASP A 406 18.37 9.03 -16.18
C ASP A 406 19.34 7.84 -16.28
N LEU A 407 18.88 6.63 -15.96
CA LEU A 407 19.75 5.46 -15.75
C LEU A 407 19.40 4.26 -16.65
N ILE A 408 20.43 3.70 -17.28
CA ILE A 408 20.46 2.34 -17.84
C ILE A 408 21.53 1.53 -17.06
N VAL A 409 21.21 0.31 -16.64
CA VAL A 409 22.17 -0.64 -16.09
C VAL A 409 22.28 -1.85 -17.03
N ILE A 410 23.48 -2.13 -17.51
CA ILE A 410 23.77 -3.26 -18.40
C ILE A 410 24.57 -4.28 -17.59
N VAL A 411 23.97 -5.44 -17.35
CA VAL A 411 24.58 -6.54 -16.59
C VAL A 411 25.21 -7.52 -17.56
N THR A 412 26.51 -7.78 -17.39
CA THR A 412 27.26 -8.73 -18.21
C THR A 412 28.01 -9.74 -17.35
N PHE A 413 28.17 -10.96 -17.87
CA PHE A 413 29.17 -11.90 -17.39
C PHE A 413 30.44 -11.78 -18.24
N GLN A 414 31.60 -11.86 -17.59
CA GLN A 414 32.91 -11.85 -18.21
C GLN A 414 33.73 -13.00 -17.62
N ARG A 415 34.21 -13.90 -18.48
CA ARG A 415 35.04 -15.04 -18.08
C ARG A 415 36.37 -14.97 -18.82
N SER A 416 37.45 -14.79 -18.06
CA SER A 416 38.81 -14.69 -18.59
C SER A 416 39.50 -16.04 -18.57
N GLN A 417 40.03 -16.48 -19.71
CA GLN A 417 40.85 -17.68 -19.80
C GLN A 417 42.21 -17.49 -19.10
N LEU A 418 42.69 -16.24 -19.01
CA LEU A 418 43.98 -15.87 -18.43
C LEU A 418 43.96 -15.91 -16.89
N THR A 419 42.85 -15.54 -16.25
CA THR A 419 42.70 -15.59 -14.77
C THR A 419 42.21 -16.96 -14.27
N GLY A 420 42.47 -18.02 -15.03
CA GLY A 420 42.13 -19.39 -14.68
C GLY A 420 40.65 -19.77 -14.84
N GLY A 421 39.83 -18.92 -15.47
CA GLY A 421 38.41 -19.20 -15.73
C GLY A 421 37.43 -18.59 -14.72
N ASN A 422 37.88 -17.72 -13.83
CA ASN A 422 37.01 -17.01 -12.88
C ASN A 422 35.91 -16.20 -13.60
N LEU A 423 34.71 -16.21 -13.01
CA LEU A 423 33.51 -15.56 -13.52
C LEU A 423 33.27 -14.24 -12.79
N MET A 424 33.31 -13.13 -13.54
CA MET A 424 33.02 -11.78 -13.03
C MET A 424 31.68 -11.29 -13.57
N VAL A 425 30.90 -10.64 -12.70
CA VAL A 425 29.68 -9.92 -13.06
C VAL A 425 29.99 -8.44 -13.07
N TYR A 426 29.74 -7.80 -14.21
CA TYR A 426 29.85 -6.35 -14.37
C TYR A 426 28.45 -5.76 -14.48
N MET A 427 28.19 -4.71 -13.71
CA MET A 427 27.03 -3.85 -13.86
C MET A 427 27.54 -2.51 -14.39
N TYR A 428 27.42 -2.26 -15.68
CA TYR A 428 27.75 -0.96 -16.28
C TYR A 428 26.58 -0.01 -16.08
N LEU A 429 26.79 1.14 -15.45
CA LEU A 429 25.77 2.19 -15.31
C LEU A 429 26.01 3.23 -16.40
N ARG A 430 24.97 3.55 -17.17
CA ARG A 430 25.03 4.51 -18.28
C ARG A 430 23.87 5.49 -18.20
N THR A 431 24.01 6.68 -18.77
CA THR A 431 22.88 7.62 -18.83
C THR A 431 21.87 7.21 -19.91
N LEU A 432 20.58 7.46 -19.66
CA LEU A 432 19.51 7.23 -20.64
C LEU A 432 19.48 8.35 -21.70
N THR A 433 19.82 9.58 -21.31
CA THR A 433 20.02 10.76 -22.16
C THR A 433 21.04 10.51 -23.28
N SER A 434 22.16 9.85 -22.98
CA SER A 434 23.14 9.41 -23.98
C SER A 434 22.73 8.11 -24.70
N GLY A 435 21.61 7.51 -24.32
CA GLY A 435 21.13 6.22 -24.83
C GLY A 435 22.03 5.03 -24.49
N GLY A 436 22.81 5.13 -23.41
CA GLY A 436 23.76 4.10 -23.01
C GLY A 436 25.20 4.33 -23.47
N CYS A 437 25.50 5.46 -24.13
CA CYS A 437 26.85 5.77 -24.65
C CYS A 437 27.81 6.27 -23.55
N GLU A 438 27.31 7.08 -22.61
CA GLU A 438 28.11 7.75 -21.58
C GLU A 438 27.96 7.07 -20.21
N PRO A 439 29.04 6.99 -19.40
CA PRO A 439 28.98 6.44 -18.06
C PRO A 439 28.11 7.31 -17.14
N TYR A 440 27.41 6.65 -16.22
CA TYR A 440 26.77 7.35 -15.10
C TYR A 440 27.83 7.83 -14.09
N CYS A 441 27.43 8.59 -13.06
CA CYS A 441 28.34 9.14 -12.04
C CYS A 441 29.27 8.09 -11.38
N LEU A 442 28.84 6.83 -11.33
CA LEU A 442 29.67 5.66 -11.13
C LEU A 442 29.63 4.86 -12.44
N ASP A 443 30.76 4.62 -13.10
CA ASP A 443 30.80 3.92 -14.40
C ASP A 443 30.34 2.46 -14.32
N GLN A 444 30.82 1.72 -13.32
CA GLN A 444 30.56 0.29 -13.19
C GLN A 444 30.66 -0.20 -11.73
N ILE A 445 29.96 -1.30 -11.44
CA ILE A 445 30.14 -2.11 -10.23
C ILE A 445 30.61 -3.51 -10.67
N GLN A 446 31.64 -4.03 -10.01
CA GLN A 446 32.21 -5.35 -10.26
C GLN A 446 31.89 -6.29 -9.11
N TYR A 447 31.49 -7.52 -9.41
CA TYR A 447 31.13 -8.55 -8.43
C TYR A 447 31.68 -9.91 -8.83
N ALA A 448 32.33 -10.59 -7.87
CA ALA A 448 32.84 -11.96 -7.99
C ALA A 448 31.92 -12.92 -7.20
N PRO A 449 30.89 -13.51 -7.83
CA PRO A 449 29.97 -14.45 -7.17
C PRO A 449 30.64 -15.77 -6.82
N CYS A 450 31.47 -16.29 -7.72
CA CYS A 450 32.16 -17.56 -7.62
C CYS A 450 33.58 -17.36 -7.05
N THR A 451 34.03 -18.29 -6.20
CA THR A 451 35.43 -18.34 -5.73
C THR A 451 36.25 -19.45 -6.37
N GLN A 452 35.61 -20.32 -7.16
CA GLN A 452 36.25 -21.43 -7.86
C GLN A 452 35.94 -21.35 -9.37
N PRO A 453 36.93 -21.57 -10.27
CA PRO A 453 36.70 -21.49 -11.71
C PRO A 453 35.70 -22.50 -12.30
N SER A 454 35.45 -23.61 -11.61
CA SER A 454 34.50 -24.66 -12.02
C SER A 454 33.03 -24.30 -11.84
N GLN A 455 32.72 -23.23 -11.08
CA GLN A 455 31.36 -22.82 -10.78
C GLN A 455 30.79 -21.94 -11.90
N HIS A 456 29.72 -22.37 -12.55
CA HIS A 456 28.98 -21.53 -13.49
C HIS A 456 27.78 -20.88 -12.79
N ILE A 457 27.28 -19.78 -13.36
CA ILE A 457 25.94 -19.30 -13.06
C ILE A 457 24.98 -19.94 -14.05
N GLN A 458 24.02 -20.70 -13.54
CA GLN A 458 22.95 -21.27 -14.37
C GLN A 458 21.91 -20.22 -14.75
N ASN A 459 21.74 -19.19 -13.92
CA ASN A 459 20.59 -18.30 -14.00
C ASN A 459 20.77 -16.97 -13.24
N LEU A 460 20.14 -15.89 -13.73
CA LEU A 460 20.20 -14.56 -13.11
C LEU A 460 18.83 -13.82 -13.14
N LYS A 461 18.34 -13.44 -11.96
CA LYS A 461 17.26 -12.45 -11.77
C LYS A 461 17.91 -11.15 -11.33
N ALA A 462 17.55 -10.02 -11.93
CA ALA A 462 17.99 -8.70 -11.47
C ALA A 462 16.84 -7.70 -11.48
N SER A 463 16.86 -6.75 -10.54
CA SER A 463 15.93 -5.62 -10.48
C SER A 463 16.68 -4.30 -10.21
N LEU A 464 16.01 -3.19 -10.50
CA LEU A 464 16.52 -1.83 -10.34
C LEU A 464 15.38 -0.99 -9.77
N ASP A 465 15.49 -0.63 -8.49
CA ASP A 465 14.41 -0.14 -7.64
C ASP A 465 14.93 0.92 -6.67
N TRP A 466 14.30 2.10 -6.65
CA TRP A 466 14.85 3.32 -6.02
C TRP A 466 16.32 3.57 -6.40
N ASP A 467 17.22 3.45 -5.42
CA ASP A 467 18.67 3.69 -5.51
C ASP A 467 19.46 2.35 -5.46
N LEU A 468 18.76 1.22 -5.63
CA LEU A 468 19.25 -0.13 -5.39
C LEU A 468 19.19 -1.00 -6.65
N ILE A 469 20.22 -1.82 -6.85
CA ILE A 469 20.21 -2.96 -7.78
C ILE A 469 20.12 -4.23 -6.94
N SER A 470 19.14 -5.10 -7.22
CA SER A 470 19.12 -6.46 -6.68
C SER A 470 19.60 -7.46 -7.73
N ILE A 471 20.38 -8.46 -7.33
CA ILE A 471 20.80 -9.59 -8.17
C ILE A 471 20.65 -10.89 -7.38
N ALA A 472 19.94 -11.86 -7.95
CA ALA A 472 19.94 -13.25 -7.53
C ALA A 472 20.65 -14.10 -8.59
N THR A 473 21.70 -14.82 -8.19
CA THR A 473 22.47 -15.75 -9.03
C THR A 473 22.28 -17.18 -8.56
N ASP A 474 21.91 -18.09 -9.46
CA ASP A 474 21.97 -19.55 -9.22
C ASP A 474 23.37 -20.06 -9.59
N ILE A 475 24.18 -20.43 -8.59
CA ILE A 475 25.58 -20.84 -8.75
C ILE A 475 25.72 -22.35 -8.53
N ASP A 476 26.46 -23.05 -9.39
CA ASP A 476 26.76 -24.48 -9.21
C ASP A 476 27.43 -24.78 -7.86
N ASP A 477 27.05 -25.89 -7.23
CA ASP A 477 27.53 -26.41 -5.93
C ASP A 477 27.39 -25.48 -4.71
N VAL A 478 27.13 -24.18 -4.90
CA VAL A 478 26.89 -23.17 -3.86
C VAL A 478 25.39 -22.92 -3.66
N GLY A 479 24.61 -23.06 -4.73
CA GLY A 479 23.17 -22.75 -4.75
C GLY A 479 22.88 -21.29 -5.06
N ARG A 480 21.66 -20.86 -4.74
CA ARG A 480 21.18 -19.49 -5.01
C ARG A 480 21.79 -18.49 -4.01
N ARG A 481 22.24 -17.34 -4.52
CA ARG A 481 22.78 -16.23 -3.73
C ARG A 481 22.15 -14.91 -4.13
N TYR A 482 21.79 -14.10 -3.15
CA TYR A 482 21.17 -12.79 -3.32
C TYR A 482 22.14 -11.68 -2.88
N THR A 483 22.30 -10.66 -3.71
CA THR A 483 23.02 -9.44 -3.36
C THR A 483 22.18 -8.21 -3.68
N ILE A 484 22.29 -7.18 -2.84
CA ILE A 484 21.68 -5.87 -3.09
C ILE A 484 22.74 -4.80 -2.94
N TRP A 485 22.83 -3.93 -3.95
CA TRP A 485 23.87 -2.91 -4.11
C TRP A 485 23.24 -1.53 -4.17
N ASN A 486 23.82 -0.56 -3.46
CA ASN A 486 23.44 0.85 -3.61
C ASN A 486 24.20 1.42 -4.82
N TYR A 487 23.50 1.68 -5.93
CA TYR A 487 24.17 1.99 -7.20
C TYR A 487 24.83 3.37 -7.20
N LYS A 488 24.36 4.30 -6.36
CA LYS A 488 24.94 5.65 -6.20
C LYS A 488 26.25 5.67 -5.42
N THR A 489 26.57 4.60 -4.69
CA THR A 489 27.81 4.49 -3.88
C THR A 489 28.69 3.31 -4.28
N GLY A 490 28.21 2.42 -5.15
CA GLY A 490 28.89 1.19 -5.54
C GLY A 490 29.00 0.13 -4.44
N LYS A 491 28.40 0.36 -3.26
CA LYS A 491 28.53 -0.53 -2.10
C LYS A 491 27.52 -1.66 -2.12
N MET A 492 27.99 -2.88 -1.87
CA MET A 492 27.13 -4.01 -1.50
C MET A 492 26.55 -3.77 -0.10
N VAL A 493 25.22 -3.81 0.01
CA VAL A 493 24.48 -3.63 1.25
C VAL A 493 24.09 -4.99 1.82
N ILE A 494 23.55 -5.89 0.99
CA ILE A 494 23.13 -7.24 1.39
C ILE A 494 23.89 -8.28 0.57
N ASP A 495 24.25 -9.37 1.24
CA ASP A 495 24.86 -10.57 0.68
C ASP A 495 24.32 -11.77 1.47
N MET A 496 23.41 -12.54 0.87
CA MET A 496 22.62 -13.58 1.53
C MET A 496 22.64 -14.87 0.71
N SER A 497 23.07 -15.97 1.33
CA SER A 497 22.90 -17.32 0.77
C SER A 497 21.45 -17.77 0.91
N ALA A 498 20.90 -18.42 -0.13
CA ALA A 498 19.58 -19.03 -0.05
C ALA A 498 19.51 -20.15 1.00
N SER A 499 20.59 -20.91 1.15
CA SER A 499 20.83 -21.81 2.28
C SER A 499 21.56 -21.02 3.38
N SER A 500 20.82 -20.57 4.39
CA SER A 500 21.37 -19.86 5.55
C SER A 500 20.55 -20.18 6.80
N ASP A 501 21.25 -20.52 7.89
CA ASP A 501 20.73 -20.95 9.21
C ASP A 501 19.31 -21.50 9.15
N ASN A 502 19.21 -22.77 8.76
CA ASN A 502 17.99 -23.56 8.85
C ASN A 502 16.75 -22.98 8.12
N HIS A 503 16.96 -22.41 6.92
CA HIS A 503 15.91 -22.04 5.96
C HIS A 503 16.41 -22.13 4.52
N GLU A 504 15.48 -22.29 3.58
CA GLU A 504 15.68 -22.03 2.15
C GLU A 504 14.99 -20.71 1.76
N VAL A 505 15.73 -19.74 1.20
CA VAL A 505 15.18 -18.51 0.61
C VAL A 505 14.94 -18.71 -0.89
N HIS A 506 13.67 -18.83 -1.26
CA HIS A 506 13.24 -19.13 -2.64
C HIS A 506 13.31 -17.91 -3.57
N SER A 507 12.96 -16.73 -3.05
CA SER A 507 12.99 -15.46 -3.78
C SER A 507 12.92 -14.26 -2.82
N ILE A 508 13.38 -13.08 -3.26
CA ILE A 508 13.28 -11.82 -2.51
C ILE A 508 12.71 -10.68 -3.37
N SER A 509 12.11 -9.67 -2.73
CA SER A 509 11.67 -8.43 -3.38
C SER A 509 11.76 -7.27 -2.40
N LEU A 510 12.18 -6.08 -2.86
CA LEU A 510 12.29 -4.89 -2.00
C LEU A 510 10.91 -4.36 -1.61
N VAL A 511 10.82 -3.77 -0.41
CA VAL A 511 9.59 -3.18 0.15
C VAL A 511 9.76 -1.69 0.44
N THR A 512 10.97 -1.29 0.84
CA THR A 512 11.41 0.10 0.91
C THR A 512 12.90 0.17 0.54
N PRO A 513 13.51 1.36 0.40
CA PRO A 513 14.97 1.49 0.28
C PRO A 513 15.79 0.95 1.47
N THR A 514 15.12 0.50 2.54
CA THR A 514 15.69 -0.01 3.79
C THR A 514 15.00 -1.30 4.27
N SER A 515 14.21 -1.98 3.42
CA SER A 515 13.59 -3.26 3.76
C SER A 515 13.21 -4.12 2.55
N PHE A 516 13.18 -5.44 2.72
CA PHE A 516 12.77 -6.42 1.70
C PHE A 516 11.93 -7.54 2.31
N VAL A 517 11.12 -8.21 1.47
CA VAL A 517 10.53 -9.51 1.76
C VAL A 517 11.39 -10.62 1.20
N ALA A 518 11.48 -11.73 1.93
CA ALA A 518 12.02 -13.00 1.47
C ALA A 518 10.94 -14.08 1.61
N LEU A 519 10.71 -14.83 0.54
CA LEU A 519 9.91 -16.06 0.62
C LEU A 519 10.80 -17.19 1.09
N ARG A 520 10.47 -17.78 2.23
CA ARG A 520 11.24 -18.85 2.85
C ARG A 520 10.36 -20.06 3.12
N THR A 521 10.91 -21.25 2.97
CA THR A 521 10.33 -22.44 3.63
C THR A 521 11.12 -22.69 4.91
N ARG A 522 10.41 -22.77 6.05
CA ARG A 522 10.87 -23.35 7.32
C ARG A 522 10.45 -24.83 7.41
N ILE A 523 10.79 -25.61 6.40
CA ILE A 523 11.74 -26.72 6.48
C ILE A 523 11.97 -27.20 7.96
N PRO A 524 11.44 -28.37 8.42
CA PRO A 524 11.33 -28.81 9.86
C PRO A 524 12.53 -29.60 10.46
N GLY A 525 12.86 -29.44 11.75
CA GLY A 525 14.15 -29.82 12.38
C GLY A 525 14.11 -30.97 13.41
N THR A 526 15.11 -31.06 14.30
CA THR A 526 15.10 -32.03 15.43
C THR A 526 13.98 -31.76 16.42
N ASP A 527 13.59 -30.49 16.55
CA ASP A 527 12.47 -30.04 17.37
C ASP A 527 11.17 -30.15 16.57
N MET A 528 10.16 -30.80 17.16
CA MET A 528 9.03 -31.46 16.48
C MET A 528 7.97 -30.54 15.82
N GLU A 529 8.30 -29.30 15.42
CA GLU A 529 7.40 -28.44 14.64
C GLU A 529 7.37 -28.81 13.14
N PRO A 530 6.19 -28.75 12.48
CA PRO A 530 6.03 -29.07 11.06
C PRO A 530 6.56 -27.99 10.11
N GLU A 531 6.79 -28.40 8.86
CA GLU A 531 7.16 -27.53 7.75
C GLU A 531 6.13 -26.44 7.51
N HIS A 532 6.57 -25.20 7.35
CA HIS A 532 5.71 -24.10 6.89
C HIS A 532 6.48 -23.09 6.05
N ASP A 533 5.76 -22.42 5.15
CA ASP A 533 6.27 -21.28 4.41
C ASP A 533 6.04 -19.98 5.17
N SER A 534 6.98 -19.04 5.03
CA SER A 534 6.83 -17.68 5.51
C SER A 534 7.15 -16.63 4.43
N ILE A 535 6.48 -15.49 4.56
CA ILE A 535 6.96 -14.22 4.03
C ILE A 535 7.69 -13.53 5.20
N ASP A 536 9.01 -13.60 5.20
CA ASP A 536 9.86 -12.90 6.16
C ASP A 536 10.07 -11.46 5.69
N ILE A 537 9.85 -10.47 6.56
CA ILE A 537 10.10 -9.04 6.31
C ILE A 537 11.38 -8.65 7.05
N TYR A 538 12.36 -8.16 6.31
CA TYR A 538 13.65 -7.73 6.83
C TYR A 538 13.86 -6.23 6.64
N SER A 539 14.33 -5.53 7.67
CA SER A 539 14.94 -4.20 7.57
C SER A 539 16.47 -4.31 7.41
N PHE A 540 17.08 -3.27 6.85
CA PHE A 540 18.54 -3.16 6.71
C PHE A 540 19.00 -1.69 6.68
N ASP A 541 20.25 -1.46 7.07
CA ASP A 541 20.89 -0.15 6.96
C ASP A 541 21.59 -0.03 5.58
N PRO A 542 21.18 0.90 4.69
CA PRO A 542 21.78 1.08 3.37
C PRO A 542 23.22 1.62 3.41
N THR A 543 23.73 2.00 4.59
CA THR A 543 25.11 2.48 4.80
C THR A 543 26.05 1.40 5.36
N VAL A 544 25.51 0.30 5.91
CA VAL A 544 26.29 -0.75 6.61
C VAL A 544 26.07 -2.12 5.96
N THR A 545 27.11 -2.63 5.30
CA THR A 545 27.11 -3.95 4.65
C THR A 545 26.78 -5.09 5.62
N ARG A 546 25.86 -5.97 5.22
CA ARG A 546 25.36 -7.16 5.95
C ARG A 546 24.63 -6.90 7.28
N ASN A 547 24.28 -5.64 7.60
CA ASN A 547 23.41 -5.36 8.75
C ASN A 547 21.93 -5.54 8.36
N VAL A 548 21.36 -6.71 8.68
CA VAL A 548 20.00 -7.11 8.31
C VAL A 548 19.26 -7.62 9.54
N THR A 549 18.03 -7.14 9.75
CA THR A 549 17.19 -7.45 10.93
C THR A 549 15.82 -7.96 10.50
N LEU A 550 15.36 -9.09 11.04
CA LEU A 550 14.00 -9.58 10.79
C LEU A 550 13.00 -8.75 11.61
N ASP A 551 12.10 -8.04 10.94
CA ASP A 551 11.05 -7.23 11.56
C ASP A 551 9.81 -8.07 11.90
N ALA A 552 9.43 -8.98 10.99
CA ALA A 552 8.25 -9.82 11.09
C ALA A 552 8.36 -11.06 10.19
N SER A 553 7.60 -12.10 10.49
CA SER A 553 7.44 -13.28 9.64
C SER A 553 5.96 -13.67 9.56
N LEU A 554 5.44 -13.87 8.35
CA LEU A 554 4.03 -14.13 8.07
C LEU A 554 3.85 -15.55 7.52
N ARG A 555 3.14 -16.44 8.22
CA ARG A 555 2.88 -17.80 7.70
C ARG A 555 1.96 -17.78 6.49
N LEU A 556 2.31 -18.57 5.48
CA LEU A 556 1.34 -19.07 4.50
C LEU A 556 0.57 -20.28 5.10
N PRO A 557 -0.50 -20.78 4.45
CA PRO A 557 -1.26 -21.92 4.96
C PRO A 557 -0.40 -23.19 5.14
N GLN A 558 -0.82 -24.06 6.05
CA GLN A 558 -0.06 -25.25 6.44
C GLN A 558 0.13 -26.23 5.27
N ARG A 559 1.38 -26.47 4.86
CA ARG A 559 1.78 -27.51 3.89
C ARG A 559 1.46 -28.91 4.41
N LYS A 560 1.30 -29.86 3.49
CA LYS A 560 1.37 -31.29 3.79
C LYS A 560 2.82 -31.73 3.98
N THR A 561 3.04 -32.71 4.85
CA THR A 561 4.38 -33.26 5.12
C THR A 561 4.97 -33.94 3.89
N GLY A 562 6.17 -33.53 3.47
CA GLY A 562 6.89 -34.12 2.33
C GLY A 562 6.53 -33.52 0.96
N THR A 563 5.78 -32.41 0.91
CA THR A 563 5.51 -31.67 -0.34
C THR A 563 6.29 -30.36 -0.37
N GLY A 564 7.51 -30.40 -0.90
CA GLY A 564 8.26 -29.18 -1.22
C GLY A 564 7.55 -28.33 -2.30
N ALA A 565 7.85 -27.04 -2.32
CA ALA A 565 7.45 -26.13 -3.40
C ALA A 565 8.44 -24.97 -3.53
N LYS A 566 8.81 -24.66 -4.77
CA LYS A 566 9.52 -23.44 -5.16
C LYS A 566 8.57 -22.25 -5.06
N MET A 567 9.06 -21.12 -4.56
CA MET A 567 8.28 -19.88 -4.48
C MET A 567 8.95 -18.72 -5.22
N ASP A 568 8.18 -17.79 -5.77
CA ASP A 568 8.70 -16.51 -6.28
C ASP A 568 7.86 -15.34 -5.80
N VAL A 569 8.52 -14.24 -5.42
CA VAL A 569 7.88 -12.95 -5.21
C VAL A 569 8.30 -12.00 -6.33
N THR A 570 7.31 -11.33 -6.90
CA THR A 570 7.50 -10.27 -7.90
C THR A 570 6.57 -9.10 -7.57
N ALA A 571 7.09 -7.88 -7.72
CA ALA A 571 6.41 -6.62 -7.44
C ALA A 571 6.63 -5.63 -8.58
N GLY A 572 5.94 -4.50 -8.51
CA GLY A 572 6.19 -3.35 -9.40
C GLY A 572 7.56 -2.73 -9.20
N ARG A 573 8.02 -2.00 -10.23
CA ARG A 573 9.28 -1.25 -10.16
C ARG A 573 9.13 0.00 -9.29
N PHE A 574 10.05 0.20 -8.35
CA PHE A 574 9.99 1.36 -7.47
C PHE A 574 10.75 2.56 -8.05
N SER A 575 10.04 3.68 -8.17
CA SER A 575 10.58 4.97 -8.62
C SER A 575 11.59 5.57 -7.63
N PRO A 576 12.68 6.22 -8.09
CA PRO A 576 13.65 6.90 -7.23
C PRO A 576 12.99 8.02 -6.40
N ARG A 577 13.58 8.31 -5.22
CA ARG A 577 13.00 9.30 -4.27
C ARG A 577 12.94 10.74 -4.81
N THR A 578 13.72 11.04 -5.82
CA THR A 578 13.79 12.35 -6.49
C THR A 578 13.82 12.13 -8.00
N PRO A 579 12.67 12.13 -8.70
CA PRO A 579 12.64 12.10 -10.15
C PRO A 579 13.32 13.36 -10.71
N THR A 580 14.40 13.20 -11.47
CA THR A 580 15.22 14.32 -11.96
C THR A 580 14.90 14.66 -13.41
N GLY A 581 13.88 15.51 -13.62
CA GLY A 581 13.65 16.36 -14.80
C GLY A 581 13.39 15.73 -16.17
N TYR A 582 13.85 14.50 -16.42
CA TYR A 582 13.94 13.94 -17.78
C TYR A 582 12.64 13.32 -18.30
N SER A 583 11.72 12.92 -17.42
CA SER A 583 10.41 12.40 -17.82
C SER A 583 9.39 13.52 -18.00
N GLY A 584 8.73 13.58 -19.16
CA GLY A 584 7.51 14.38 -19.35
C GLY A 584 6.34 13.91 -18.47
N ASN A 585 6.42 12.70 -17.93
CA ASN A 585 5.44 12.06 -17.05
C ASN A 585 5.08 12.99 -15.87
N LEU A 586 3.83 13.43 -15.82
CA LEU A 586 3.34 14.33 -14.77
C LEU A 586 3.32 13.68 -13.38
N PHE A 587 3.19 12.35 -13.31
CA PHE A 587 3.09 11.58 -12.08
C PHE A 587 3.77 10.22 -12.22
N ALA A 588 4.08 9.61 -11.07
CA ALA A 588 4.65 8.26 -10.96
C ALA A 588 3.91 7.47 -9.87
N THR A 589 4.07 6.15 -9.87
CA THR A 589 3.49 5.26 -8.86
C THR A 589 4.07 5.51 -7.48
N ALA A 590 3.22 5.79 -6.50
CA ALA A 590 3.65 6.03 -5.12
C ALA A 590 4.19 4.74 -4.50
N SER A 591 5.31 4.82 -3.76
CA SER A 591 5.91 3.68 -3.07
C SER A 591 4.93 2.91 -2.18
N ALA A 592 4.01 3.60 -1.52
CA ALA A 592 2.96 3.03 -0.68
C ALA A 592 1.76 2.43 -1.44
N SER A 593 1.85 2.24 -2.77
CA SER A 593 0.78 1.75 -3.65
C SER A 593 1.25 0.58 -4.50
N HIS A 594 1.70 -0.49 -3.85
CA HIS A 594 2.23 -1.69 -4.50
C HIS A 594 1.57 -2.97 -3.98
N VAL A 595 1.33 -3.93 -4.86
CA VAL A 595 1.01 -5.32 -4.51
C VAL A 595 2.17 -6.26 -4.82
N TYR A 596 2.26 -7.36 -4.07
CA TYR A 596 3.26 -8.41 -4.26
C TYR A 596 2.56 -9.66 -4.79
N ALA A 597 2.93 -10.11 -5.99
CA ALA A 597 2.49 -11.39 -6.51
C ALA A 597 3.40 -12.49 -5.95
N VAL A 598 2.84 -13.36 -5.13
CA VAL A 598 3.50 -14.58 -4.64
C VAL A 598 3.05 -15.77 -5.48
N ARG A 599 4.00 -16.39 -6.19
CA ARG A 599 3.83 -17.63 -6.95
C ARG A 599 4.34 -18.80 -6.11
N VAL A 600 3.62 -19.92 -6.11
CA VAL A 600 4.04 -21.18 -5.48
C VAL A 600 3.88 -22.31 -6.49
N SER A 601 4.95 -23.06 -6.76
CA SER A 601 4.97 -24.22 -7.68
C SER A 601 5.57 -25.45 -7.01
N VAL A 602 4.90 -26.60 -7.12
CA VAL A 602 5.20 -27.80 -6.33
C VAL A 602 6.42 -28.57 -6.88
N SER A 603 7.36 -28.94 -6.00
CA SER A 603 8.61 -29.64 -6.32
C SER A 603 9.18 -30.35 -5.08
N ILE A 604 9.37 -31.66 -5.12
CA ILE A 604 9.56 -32.51 -3.93
C ILE A 604 10.99 -32.42 -3.32
N SER A 605 11.15 -31.79 -2.14
CA SER A 605 12.40 -31.75 -1.32
C SER A 605 12.15 -31.25 0.13
N ASN A 606 13.19 -31.14 1.01
CA ASN A 606 13.10 -31.36 2.49
C ASN A 606 13.97 -30.47 3.46
N GLN A 607 13.36 -29.96 4.56
CA GLN A 607 13.69 -30.01 6.03
C GLN A 607 14.90 -29.29 6.79
N ILE A 608 14.66 -28.85 8.07
CA ILE A 608 15.41 -28.09 9.17
C ILE A 608 15.28 -26.51 9.40
N GLN A 609 14.97 -25.99 10.64
CA GLN A 609 14.20 -24.73 11.07
C GLN A 609 14.84 -23.45 11.78
N ASN A 610 14.24 -22.20 11.69
CA ASN A 610 13.65 -21.33 12.82
C ASN A 610 13.35 -19.78 12.66
N LEU A 611 12.09 -19.33 12.90
CA LEU A 611 11.72 -18.20 13.81
C LEU A 611 10.18 -18.14 14.07
N GLY A 612 9.70 -17.24 14.95
CA GLY A 612 8.32 -17.19 15.47
C GLY A 612 7.36 -16.26 14.68
N PRO A 613 6.35 -16.79 13.94
CA PRO A 613 5.63 -16.02 12.91
C PRO A 613 4.12 -15.82 13.19
N ILE A 614 3.49 -14.92 12.43
CA ILE A 614 2.05 -14.61 12.49
C ILE A 614 1.24 -15.67 11.70
N PRO A 615 0.19 -16.30 12.29
CA PRO A 615 -0.69 -17.27 11.60
C PRO A 615 -1.41 -16.71 10.38
N TRP A 616 -1.67 -17.55 9.37
CA TRP A 616 -2.38 -17.15 8.14
C TRP A 616 -3.76 -16.56 8.45
N GLU A 617 -4.45 -17.11 9.44
CA GLU A 617 -5.83 -16.77 9.82
C GLU A 617 -5.96 -15.30 10.27
N ASP A 618 -4.89 -14.75 10.87
CA ASP A 618 -4.86 -13.39 11.42
C ASP A 618 -4.58 -12.30 10.36
N TRP A 619 -3.94 -12.65 9.23
CA TRP A 619 -3.54 -11.67 8.20
C TRP A 619 -3.97 -12.02 6.77
N GLY A 620 -3.87 -13.28 6.36
CA GLY A 620 -3.97 -13.74 4.99
C GLY A 620 -5.32 -13.48 4.32
N PRO A 621 -6.46 -13.94 4.89
CA PRO A 621 -7.77 -13.80 4.25
C PRO A 621 -8.15 -12.36 3.88
N CYS A 622 -7.80 -11.37 4.70
CA CYS A 622 -8.16 -9.97 4.46
C CYS A 622 -7.20 -9.24 3.51
N ASN A 623 -5.93 -9.66 3.42
CA ASN A 623 -4.87 -8.95 2.69
C ASN A 623 -4.42 -9.65 1.39
N THR A 624 -4.99 -10.81 1.04
CA THR A 624 -4.62 -11.58 -0.16
C THR A 624 -5.80 -11.91 -1.06
N ARG A 625 -5.51 -12.19 -2.33
CA ARG A 625 -6.41 -12.84 -3.30
C ARG A 625 -5.65 -13.98 -3.97
N CYS A 626 -6.17 -15.21 -3.88
CA CYS A 626 -5.51 -16.40 -4.41
C CYS A 626 -6.21 -16.92 -5.67
N PHE A 627 -5.42 -17.33 -6.68
CA PHE A 627 -5.91 -17.82 -7.97
C PHE A 627 -5.29 -19.19 -8.30
N LYS A 628 -6.06 -20.08 -8.94
CA LYS A 628 -5.51 -21.32 -9.51
C LYS A 628 -5.00 -21.06 -10.92
N LEU A 629 -3.68 -21.10 -11.11
CA LEU A 629 -3.04 -20.87 -12.39
C LEU A 629 -3.19 -22.09 -13.32
N GLY A 630 -2.99 -21.87 -14.63
CA GLY A 630 -2.89 -22.95 -15.62
C GLY A 630 -1.55 -23.70 -15.54
N HIS A 631 -1.41 -24.78 -16.31
CA HIS A 631 -0.09 -25.38 -16.56
C HIS A 631 0.77 -24.40 -17.37
N PHE A 632 2.00 -24.20 -16.92
CA PHE A 632 2.95 -23.24 -17.49
C PHE A 632 4.06 -23.98 -18.26
N LEU A 633 4.61 -23.36 -19.29
CA LEU A 633 5.84 -23.82 -19.94
C LEU A 633 7.02 -23.39 -19.06
N ALA A 634 7.63 -24.35 -18.34
CA ALA A 634 8.74 -24.06 -17.44
C ALA A 634 9.93 -23.42 -18.18
N GLY A 635 10.46 -22.32 -17.65
CA GLY A 635 11.62 -21.59 -18.19
C GLY A 635 11.54 -20.06 -18.04
N TRP A 636 10.33 -19.49 -18.03
CA TRP A 636 10.11 -18.04 -18.23
C TRP A 636 9.74 -17.30 -16.92
N ASP A 637 10.64 -17.28 -15.94
CA ASP A 637 10.43 -16.69 -14.59
C ASP A 637 10.67 -15.14 -14.53
N TYR A 638 10.65 -14.42 -15.66
CA TYR A 638 11.17 -13.03 -15.75
C TYR A 638 10.17 -11.92 -16.17
N SER A 639 8.92 -12.26 -16.50
CA SER A 639 7.91 -11.24 -16.83
C SER A 639 7.54 -10.39 -15.60
N ARG A 640 7.60 -9.06 -15.74
CA ARG A 640 7.15 -8.09 -14.71
C ARG A 640 5.68 -7.77 -14.89
N PHE A 641 4.86 -8.79 -14.69
CA PHE A 641 3.40 -8.77 -14.85
C PHE A 641 2.65 -7.98 -13.73
N VAL A 642 3.39 -7.31 -12.84
CA VAL A 642 2.90 -6.52 -11.70
C VAL A 642 3.50 -5.12 -11.80
N HIS A 643 2.70 -4.08 -11.64
CA HIS A 643 3.19 -2.74 -11.32
C HIS A 643 2.16 -1.92 -10.54
N GLY A 644 2.62 -1.18 -9.54
CA GLY A 644 1.76 -0.52 -8.56
C GLY A 644 0.76 -1.49 -7.93
N GLU A 645 -0.52 -1.10 -7.89
CA GLU A 645 -1.62 -1.95 -7.42
C GLU A 645 -2.25 -2.79 -8.56
N ARG A 646 -1.58 -2.96 -9.73
CA ARG A 646 -2.10 -3.70 -10.90
C ARG A 646 -1.30 -4.97 -11.20
N VAL A 647 -2.01 -5.99 -11.67
CA VAL A 647 -1.47 -7.30 -12.07
C VAL A 647 -2.09 -7.75 -13.39
N VAL A 648 -1.31 -7.96 -14.44
CA VAL A 648 -1.76 -8.66 -15.65
C VAL A 648 -1.59 -10.15 -15.41
N TRP A 649 -2.62 -10.99 -15.56
CA TRP A 649 -2.39 -12.43 -15.54
C TRP A 649 -3.48 -13.23 -16.26
N GLN A 650 -3.13 -14.47 -16.61
CA GLN A 650 -4.07 -15.48 -17.08
C GLN A 650 -4.72 -16.20 -15.91
N VAL A 651 -6.02 -15.99 -15.73
CA VAL A 651 -6.86 -16.76 -14.79
C VAL A 651 -7.76 -17.72 -15.56
N LYS A 652 -8.43 -18.62 -14.84
CA LYS A 652 -9.58 -19.35 -15.38
C LYS A 652 -10.87 -18.62 -15.04
N ASP A 653 -11.76 -18.47 -16.01
CA ASP A 653 -13.12 -17.98 -15.80
C ASP A 653 -14.01 -19.04 -15.10
N GLU A 654 -15.27 -18.69 -14.84
CA GLU A 654 -16.27 -19.59 -14.24
C GLU A 654 -16.56 -20.83 -15.11
N ASN A 655 -16.33 -20.74 -16.42
CA ASN A 655 -16.42 -21.85 -17.39
C ASN A 655 -15.09 -22.64 -17.51
N THR A 656 -14.11 -22.37 -16.64
CA THR A 656 -12.74 -22.90 -16.63
C THR A 656 -11.85 -22.52 -17.83
N ARG A 657 -12.32 -21.64 -18.71
CA ARG A 657 -11.62 -21.11 -19.89
C ARG A 657 -10.52 -20.14 -19.43
N PRO A 658 -9.32 -20.18 -20.04
CA PRO A 658 -8.26 -19.24 -19.70
C PRO A 658 -8.56 -17.85 -20.29
N VAL A 659 -8.43 -16.81 -19.48
CA VAL A 659 -8.62 -15.40 -19.87
C VAL A 659 -7.46 -14.57 -19.31
N THR A 660 -6.76 -13.84 -20.19
CA THR A 660 -5.83 -12.78 -19.77
C THR A 660 -6.63 -11.57 -19.35
N GLN A 661 -6.38 -11.09 -18.12
CA GLN A 661 -7.03 -9.88 -17.60
C GLN A 661 -6.05 -9.03 -16.80
N ILE A 662 -6.28 -7.72 -16.84
CA ILE A 662 -5.69 -6.76 -15.92
C ILE A 662 -6.53 -6.78 -14.65
N MET A 663 -5.90 -7.01 -13.51
CA MET A 663 -6.51 -7.03 -12.18
C MET A 663 -6.01 -5.82 -11.41
N ASP A 664 -6.91 -4.86 -11.16
CA ASP A 664 -6.62 -3.62 -10.45
C ASP A 664 -7.09 -3.72 -9.00
N PHE A 665 -6.13 -3.70 -8.07
CA PHE A 665 -6.33 -3.78 -6.63
C PHE A 665 -6.42 -2.38 -5.97
N SER A 666 -6.52 -1.27 -6.72
CA SER A 666 -6.66 0.11 -6.21
C SER A 666 -7.97 0.36 -5.47
N ASN A 667 -8.04 -0.20 -4.27
CA ASN A 667 -9.16 -0.15 -3.34
C ASN A 667 -9.35 1.22 -2.67
N ARG A 668 -8.59 2.23 -3.08
CA ARG A 668 -8.67 3.61 -2.56
C ARG A 668 -9.85 4.37 -3.18
N CYS A 669 -10.24 4.03 -4.42
CA CYS A 669 -11.48 4.48 -5.08
C CYS A 669 -12.76 3.81 -4.52
N ARG A 670 -12.92 3.77 -3.19
CA ARG A 670 -14.05 3.13 -2.48
C ARG A 670 -15.31 4.00 -2.34
N GLN A 671 -15.21 5.31 -2.56
CA GLN A 671 -16.31 6.27 -2.26
C GLN A 671 -17.00 6.89 -3.48
N THR A 672 -16.34 6.95 -4.65
CA THR A 672 -16.83 7.72 -5.81
C THR A 672 -17.59 6.87 -6.83
N ASP A 673 -17.14 5.65 -7.12
CA ASP A 673 -17.82 4.74 -8.05
C ASP A 673 -19.02 4.07 -7.35
N GLY A 674 -20.18 4.75 -7.33
CA GLY A 674 -21.45 4.30 -6.77
C GLY A 674 -22.13 3.12 -7.49
N ILE A 675 -21.33 2.23 -8.08
CA ILE A 675 -21.77 1.07 -8.84
C ILE A 675 -22.25 0.00 -7.86
N THR A 676 -23.57 -0.17 -7.82
CA THR A 676 -24.25 -1.33 -7.21
C THR A 676 -23.82 -2.62 -7.91
N SER A 677 -23.83 -3.73 -7.19
CA SER A 677 -23.46 -5.04 -7.72
C SER A 677 -24.55 -5.60 -8.65
N THR A 678 -24.53 -5.19 -9.92
CA THR A 678 -25.27 -5.83 -11.01
C THR A 678 -24.67 -7.20 -11.36
N SER A 679 -25.51 -8.17 -11.70
CA SER A 679 -25.05 -9.49 -12.13
C SER A 679 -24.48 -9.45 -13.56
N PRO A 680 -23.56 -10.36 -13.94
CA PRO A 680 -22.93 -10.38 -15.26
C PRO A 680 -23.92 -10.35 -16.45
N GLU A 681 -25.08 -10.97 -16.28
CA GLU A 681 -26.13 -11.10 -17.30
C GLU A 681 -26.80 -9.77 -17.68
N SER A 682 -26.76 -8.76 -16.78
CA SER A 682 -27.50 -7.51 -16.94
C SER A 682 -26.78 -6.39 -17.72
N LEU A 683 -25.53 -6.63 -18.14
CA LEU A 683 -24.65 -5.61 -18.75
C LEU A 683 -24.42 -5.78 -20.27
N ALA A 684 -25.01 -6.79 -20.91
CA ALA A 684 -24.81 -7.10 -22.33
C ALA A 684 -25.32 -6.02 -23.33
N ALA A 685 -25.95 -4.95 -22.86
CA ALA A 685 -26.54 -3.88 -23.67
C ALA A 685 -25.70 -2.58 -23.73
N ALA A 686 -24.53 -2.53 -23.07
CA ALA A 686 -23.66 -1.36 -23.08
C ALA A 686 -22.18 -1.75 -23.23
N GLY A 687 -21.49 -1.12 -24.18
CA GLY A 687 -20.03 -1.13 -24.27
C GLY A 687 -19.42 0.22 -23.84
N PRO A 688 -18.09 0.32 -23.75
CA PRO A 688 -17.09 -0.74 -23.94
C PRO A 688 -16.74 -1.47 -22.63
N VAL A 689 -16.33 -2.74 -22.76
CA VAL A 689 -15.67 -3.62 -21.76
C VAL A 689 -16.27 -3.63 -20.32
N PRO A 690 -17.02 -4.68 -19.92
CA PRO A 690 -17.56 -4.78 -18.57
C PRO A 690 -16.45 -4.96 -17.52
N GLN A 691 -16.39 -4.06 -16.54
CA GLN A 691 -15.50 -4.19 -15.38
C GLN A 691 -16.18 -5.00 -14.27
N TYR A 692 -15.63 -6.16 -13.93
CA TYR A 692 -16.14 -6.97 -12.81
C TYR A 692 -15.41 -6.60 -11.51
N VAL A 693 -16.16 -6.31 -10.45
CA VAL A 693 -15.59 -5.99 -9.13
C VAL A 693 -15.79 -7.18 -8.19
N THR A 694 -14.82 -8.07 -8.13
CA THR A 694 -14.87 -9.28 -7.30
C THR A 694 -14.72 -8.92 -5.82
N ARG A 695 -15.84 -8.88 -5.10
CA ARG A 695 -15.90 -8.60 -3.64
C ARG A 695 -16.16 -9.83 -2.78
N SER A 696 -16.54 -10.95 -3.39
CA SER A 696 -16.77 -12.22 -2.71
C SER A 696 -15.49 -12.81 -2.11
N GLU A 697 -15.66 -13.70 -1.13
CA GLU A 697 -14.61 -14.61 -0.68
C GLU A 697 -14.29 -15.64 -1.78
N SER A 698 -13.01 -15.96 -1.97
CA SER A 698 -12.56 -17.05 -2.82
C SER A 698 -11.83 -18.10 -1.98
N SER A 699 -12.37 -19.32 -1.97
CA SER A 699 -11.77 -20.50 -1.34
C SER A 699 -11.06 -21.36 -2.39
N LEU A 700 -9.75 -21.55 -2.24
CA LEU A 700 -8.90 -22.24 -3.18
C LEU A 700 -8.43 -23.59 -2.60
N SER A 701 -9.06 -24.67 -3.04
CA SER A 701 -8.68 -26.03 -2.66
C SER A 701 -7.49 -26.53 -3.49
N LEU A 702 -6.37 -26.78 -2.82
CA LEU A 702 -5.13 -27.35 -3.37
C LEU A 702 -4.66 -28.52 -2.48
N PRO A 703 -5.41 -29.64 -2.44
CA PRO A 703 -5.16 -30.76 -1.52
C PRO A 703 -3.85 -31.51 -1.79
N GLN A 704 -3.14 -31.20 -2.88
CA GLN A 704 -1.80 -31.69 -3.20
C GLN A 704 -0.66 -30.83 -2.61
N CYS A 705 -0.97 -29.66 -2.02
CA CYS A 705 0.02 -28.77 -1.39
C CYS A 705 -0.32 -28.50 0.08
N TYR A 706 -1.57 -28.12 0.36
CA TYR A 706 -2.00 -27.60 1.66
C TYR A 706 -2.97 -28.56 2.36
N ALA A 707 -2.99 -28.49 3.69
CA ALA A 707 -3.89 -29.30 4.52
C ALA A 707 -5.37 -28.88 4.36
N GLU A 708 -5.61 -27.56 4.26
CA GLU A 708 -6.94 -26.95 4.19
C GLU A 708 -7.09 -26.01 2.97
N PRO A 709 -8.32 -25.65 2.54
CA PRO A 709 -8.54 -24.69 1.46
C PRO A 709 -8.09 -23.27 1.82
N ILE A 710 -7.41 -22.57 0.91
CA ILE A 710 -6.94 -21.20 1.15
C ILE A 710 -8.10 -20.22 0.99
N ILE A 711 -8.48 -19.56 2.09
CA ILE A 711 -9.49 -18.49 2.09
C ILE A 711 -8.82 -17.14 1.81
N SER A 712 -9.34 -16.38 0.84
CA SER A 712 -8.82 -15.08 0.42
C SER A 712 -9.94 -14.11 0.00
N ARG A 713 -9.81 -12.81 0.31
CA ARG A 713 -10.91 -11.82 0.22
C ARG A 713 -10.53 -10.44 -0.34
N LEU A 714 -9.26 -10.17 -0.64
CA LEU A 714 -8.82 -8.84 -1.12
C LEU A 714 -9.58 -8.48 -2.42
N PRO A 715 -10.41 -7.41 -2.44
CA PRO A 715 -11.22 -7.08 -3.60
C PRO A 715 -10.38 -6.47 -4.72
N TYR A 716 -10.81 -6.67 -5.97
CA TYR A 716 -10.14 -6.16 -7.17
C TYR A 716 -11.16 -5.90 -8.29
N ARG A 717 -10.76 -5.09 -9.27
CA ARG A 717 -11.48 -4.92 -10.54
C ARG A 717 -10.80 -5.74 -11.61
N THR A 718 -11.54 -6.25 -12.59
CA THR A 718 -10.96 -6.88 -13.79
C THR A 718 -11.27 -6.06 -15.04
N VAL A 719 -10.33 -6.07 -15.98
CA VAL A 719 -10.54 -5.65 -17.36
C VAL A 719 -9.90 -6.72 -18.26
N PRO A 720 -10.66 -7.45 -19.09
CA PRO A 720 -10.12 -8.46 -19.99
C PRO A 720 -9.22 -7.82 -21.05
N MET A 721 -8.07 -8.44 -21.34
CA MET A 721 -7.07 -7.92 -22.29
C MET A 721 -7.52 -8.20 -23.74
N PRO A 722 -7.77 -7.18 -24.59
CA PRO A 722 -8.18 -7.40 -25.98
C PRO A 722 -7.14 -8.19 -26.77
N GLY A 723 -7.60 -9.08 -27.66
CA GLY A 723 -6.73 -9.85 -28.58
C GLY A 723 -5.79 -10.88 -27.95
N ALA A 724 -5.67 -10.94 -26.62
CA ALA A 724 -4.74 -11.82 -25.92
C ALA A 724 -5.02 -13.31 -26.18
N LYS A 725 -3.97 -14.08 -26.46
CA LYS A 725 -4.07 -15.52 -26.75
C LYS A 725 -3.62 -16.35 -25.55
N PHE A 726 -4.04 -17.61 -25.51
CA PHE A 726 -3.84 -18.46 -24.33
C PHE A 726 -2.37 -18.89 -24.12
N GLN A 727 -1.62 -19.23 -25.17
CA GLN A 727 -0.29 -19.84 -25.00
C GLN A 727 0.85 -18.92 -25.41
N GLY A 728 1.81 -18.73 -24.51
CA GLY A 728 3.13 -18.16 -24.78
C GLY A 728 3.29 -16.66 -24.53
N ASP A 729 2.21 -15.92 -24.31
CA ASP A 729 2.30 -14.45 -24.10
C ASP A 729 2.85 -14.09 -22.71
N GLU A 730 3.91 -13.30 -22.69
CA GLU A 730 4.46 -12.64 -21.49
C GLU A 730 4.00 -11.17 -21.43
N TYR A 731 3.92 -10.59 -20.22
CA TYR A 731 3.49 -9.20 -20.01
C TYR A 731 4.46 -8.45 -19.07
N ILE A 732 4.81 -7.21 -19.41
CA ILE A 732 5.38 -6.22 -18.49
C ILE A 732 4.40 -5.04 -18.39
N LEU A 733 4.13 -4.55 -17.18
CA LEU A 733 3.27 -3.39 -16.93
C LEU A 733 4.09 -2.27 -16.29
N ASP A 734 3.79 -1.01 -16.63
CA ASP A 734 4.26 0.18 -15.91
C ASP A 734 3.12 1.20 -15.71
N GLU A 735 3.41 2.41 -15.27
CA GLU A 735 2.38 3.44 -15.08
C GLU A 735 1.80 4.01 -16.40
N GLN A 736 2.48 3.83 -17.54
CA GLN A 736 2.14 4.38 -18.86
C GLN A 736 1.62 3.35 -19.88
N GLY A 737 1.69 2.04 -19.60
CA GLY A 737 1.19 1.04 -20.53
C GLY A 737 1.52 -0.42 -20.22
N ILE A 738 1.44 -1.24 -21.27
CA ILE A 738 1.75 -2.68 -21.24
C ILE A 738 2.63 -3.08 -22.42
N LEU A 739 3.69 -3.84 -22.14
CA LEU A 739 4.47 -4.58 -23.11
C LEU A 739 3.97 -6.04 -23.14
N GLN A 740 3.30 -6.45 -24.23
CA GLN A 740 2.96 -7.85 -24.50
C GLN A 740 4.05 -8.47 -25.39
N LYS A 741 4.75 -9.48 -24.88
CA LYS A 741 5.71 -10.29 -25.62
C LYS A 741 5.00 -11.54 -26.16
N LYS A 742 4.94 -11.73 -27.47
CA LYS A 742 4.22 -12.83 -28.14
C LYS A 742 5.21 -13.84 -28.74
N MET A 743 4.91 -15.13 -28.65
CA MET A 743 5.61 -16.20 -29.37
C MET A 743 4.63 -16.91 -30.29
N LEU A 744 4.77 -16.71 -31.61
CA LEU A 744 3.87 -17.24 -32.62
C LEU A 744 4.50 -18.43 -33.35
N PRO A 745 3.89 -19.62 -33.33
CA PRO A 745 4.35 -20.73 -34.17
C PRO A 745 4.08 -20.40 -35.64
N VAL A 746 5.11 -20.53 -36.47
CA VAL A 746 5.06 -20.34 -37.93
C VAL A 746 5.64 -21.58 -38.63
N ASN A 747 5.33 -21.76 -39.92
CA ASN A 747 5.66 -22.98 -40.68
C ASN A 747 7.17 -23.35 -40.71
N THR A 748 8.05 -22.43 -40.33
CA THR A 748 9.52 -22.60 -40.32
C THR A 748 10.16 -22.38 -38.95
N GLY A 749 9.41 -22.09 -37.88
CA GLY A 749 10.00 -21.76 -36.57
C GLY A 749 9.03 -21.09 -35.58
N ILE A 750 9.57 -20.19 -34.74
CA ILE A 750 8.81 -19.39 -33.78
C ILE A 750 9.10 -17.91 -34.03
N GLU A 751 8.12 -17.19 -34.57
CA GLU A 751 8.21 -15.72 -34.72
C GLU A 751 8.02 -15.07 -33.34
N ARG A 752 9.00 -14.26 -32.93
CA ARG A 752 8.92 -13.44 -31.71
C ARG A 752 8.39 -12.06 -32.08
N ARG A 753 7.40 -11.57 -31.32
CA ARG A 753 6.89 -10.20 -31.44
C ARG A 753 6.81 -9.52 -30.09
N VAL A 754 6.84 -8.19 -30.11
CA VAL A 754 6.41 -7.35 -29.01
C VAL A 754 5.30 -6.44 -29.51
N THR A 755 4.22 -6.35 -28.75
CA THR A 755 3.25 -5.26 -28.84
C THR A 755 3.46 -4.35 -27.64
N ILE A 756 3.64 -3.06 -27.89
CA ILE A 756 3.54 -2.01 -26.89
C ILE A 756 2.12 -1.43 -26.98
N PHE A 757 1.41 -1.41 -25.86
CA PHE A 757 0.19 -0.63 -25.66
C PHE A 757 0.52 0.59 -24.81
N GLY A 758 0.22 1.79 -25.31
CA GLY A 758 0.49 3.05 -24.60
C GLY A 758 -0.77 3.87 -24.32
N ILE A 759 -0.66 4.73 -23.30
CA ILE A 759 -1.70 5.63 -22.76
C ILE A 759 -1.57 7.04 -23.32
#